data_AF-A0A177EMS4-F1
#
_entry.id   AF-A0A177EMS4-F1
#
_cell.length_a   1.000
_cell.length_b   1.000
_cell.length_c   1.000
_cell.angle_alpha   90.00
_cell.angle_beta   90.00
_cell.angle_gamma   90.00
#
_symmetry.space_group_name_H-M   'P 1'
#
loop_
_entity.id
_entity.type
_entity.pdbx_description
1 polymer ?
#
loop_
_entity_poly.entity_id
_entity_poly.type
_entity_poly.pdbx_seq_one_letter_code
_entity_poly.pdbx_strand_id
1 'polypeptide(L)'
;MLIRKEFIIIIGTIILCKIYCRAGISIYKDLHNQEIGDGLCIKANGSISPIRKFICEKLNLMYSMRFLSPGTDAHYSIIVIDDEKCRHSMRIESTRDYNKDTAYIKPSGEEKKEKIAETFIEQKNQEMVETAETPTEEEKEKKTTYLEDYHQTLIEMFPSSTGSLSIDTSRNDSFIKFLQLEHVSKHKIHILACLFLLAEGVDIPLKVEGSKSSPMLVLKEIIVKFEEENKTEDLKESKPEIKKEGKERKLKEGKTGSRKDSKEGEEEIKIFSISMKDDLSSRKNENSKEKKKAVPQKRAAYVINFFIDNKTNLDIREGGKYTEPKTYEEFKTGKFLNNARWLIQYYIFNHLNSEDSIIELAKEVYFMLKKCIKQKKKEKSAEEVKYLESIIDKCFVKSSDANTIKTKHRINILTTIYKESPLLNVFPFTDDVSIPGYRAIPSYNRKEDSFNVGKVYSNCVEAGLLSLFCCLAYDPETREYTTEHMGNVSPDLKGFFDMYNKPLETDTYEMHREWSKVVADLENVNIRYLKENRNELASGIINMLYIIAEITGKYSEEEESLKELSTLLEEQDNKKQNELFKKVKLYTEKLILSLSKKYSSEENSELPNRGIEVNILKMSKCLDISKEMDIFGELVITYRYLNLEGGINLSHTSRHLQIRSFPSKVNILTEEKEEEIINNKDSIENESKKTLTDFLLIHFVYKVIDGKETTSNYYKENIDVSQENNYFYPIERLFLYNTFQKVEDRIKMIYYIRGCLLEHSLEETDPWSRFLSNMIGSLPLNDFNTVQDVFFNPIYRAGFYKGFCTKVNIPIPIIDRNIYSYTAGLYYEQYIYKIRLLNRHLEFLKAHLITRGNRGCFFAAVACQIHKDTNAQFLSLLTNGITSIDPLLEIEAFLNRIDRDLPEYEAVIKPNDIWLICLNMSFRSDKFNKITTIFFDKIVIDENFITIDGTKPEYTDEDIKNAMTKFDKTRFPQTVKKHVLNLVEKNFEYARKLSYLIKKYEIFLMGIEVSE
;
A
#
# COMPACT_ATOMS: atom_id res chain seq x y z
N MET A 1 -0.91 -7.85 -39.34
CA MET A 1 -0.29 -8.20 -38.04
C MET A 1 0.61 -7.07 -37.55
N LEU A 2 1.60 -6.63 -38.34
CA LEU A 2 2.47 -5.46 -38.08
C LEU A 2 1.77 -4.24 -37.46
N ILE A 3 0.75 -3.66 -38.11
CA ILE A 3 -0.01 -2.49 -37.61
C ILE A 3 -0.53 -2.68 -36.17
N ARG A 4 -0.84 -3.92 -35.75
CA ARG A 4 -1.32 -4.21 -34.39
C ARG A 4 -0.17 -4.27 -33.37
N LYS A 5 1.02 -4.75 -33.78
CA LYS A 5 2.25 -4.65 -32.96
C LYS A 5 2.68 -3.19 -32.84
N GLU A 6 2.73 -2.44 -33.94
CA GLU A 6 3.07 -1.01 -33.93
C GLU A 6 2.12 -0.21 -33.02
N PHE A 7 0.81 -0.44 -33.05
CA PHE A 7 -0.13 0.24 -32.16
C PHE A 7 0.06 -0.13 -30.67
N ILE A 8 0.42 -1.38 -30.37
CA ILE A 8 0.70 -1.83 -29.00
C ILE A 8 2.04 -1.26 -28.52
N ILE A 9 3.06 -1.23 -29.38
CA ILE A 9 4.35 -0.59 -29.10
C ILE A 9 4.14 0.90 -28.85
N ILE A 10 3.46 1.63 -29.74
CA ILE A 10 3.17 3.06 -29.56
C ILE A 10 2.39 3.33 -28.27
N ILE A 11 1.39 2.51 -27.91
CA ILE A 11 0.68 2.66 -26.62
C ILE A 11 1.60 2.35 -25.45
N GLY A 12 2.44 1.30 -25.54
CA GLY A 12 3.46 0.95 -24.56
C GLY A 12 4.44 2.10 -24.34
N THR A 13 5.07 2.60 -25.40
CA THR A 13 5.98 3.74 -25.40
C THR A 13 5.32 5.02 -24.89
N ILE A 14 4.06 5.31 -25.23
CA ILE A 14 3.35 6.49 -24.68
C ILE A 14 3.08 6.34 -23.17
N ILE A 15 2.77 5.13 -22.69
CA ILE A 15 2.60 4.85 -21.26
C ILE A 15 3.96 4.94 -20.55
N LEU A 16 5.02 4.35 -21.10
CA LEU A 16 6.40 4.42 -20.61
C LEU A 16 6.92 5.85 -20.55
N CYS A 17 6.80 6.64 -21.61
CA CYS A 17 7.17 8.05 -21.62
C CYS A 17 6.40 8.85 -20.55
N LYS A 18 5.14 8.52 -20.26
CA LYS A 18 4.39 9.16 -19.17
C LYS A 18 4.81 8.70 -17.77
N ILE A 19 5.25 7.45 -17.62
CA ILE A 19 5.85 6.94 -16.37
C ILE A 19 7.19 7.63 -16.12
N TYR A 20 8.03 7.76 -17.15
CA TYR A 20 9.29 8.52 -17.10
C TYR A 20 9.10 10.04 -16.96
N CYS A 21 7.95 10.59 -17.37
CA CYS A 21 7.62 12.02 -17.21
C CYS A 21 6.71 12.32 -16.00
N ARG A 22 6.90 11.64 -14.86
CA ARG A 22 6.51 12.25 -13.58
C ARG A 22 7.51 13.37 -13.28
N ALA A 23 7.02 14.61 -13.22
CA ALA A 23 7.90 15.75 -13.03
C ALA A 23 8.67 15.64 -11.70
N GLY A 24 9.99 15.47 -11.80
CA GLY A 24 10.89 15.37 -10.65
C GLY A 24 11.08 16.72 -9.95
N ILE A 25 11.74 16.70 -8.79
CA ILE A 25 11.97 17.91 -7.97
C ILE A 25 12.71 19.03 -8.73
N SER A 26 13.47 18.69 -9.78
CA SER A 26 14.13 19.61 -10.71
C SER A 26 13.15 20.57 -11.40
N ILE A 27 11.98 20.10 -11.85
CA ILE A 27 10.97 20.94 -12.51
C ILE A 27 10.31 21.91 -11.53
N TYR A 28 10.19 21.53 -10.26
CA TYR A 28 9.54 22.38 -9.24
C TYR A 28 10.48 23.45 -8.66
N LYS A 29 11.79 23.26 -8.80
CA LYS A 29 12.81 24.12 -8.20
C LYS A 29 12.66 25.58 -8.63
N ASP A 30 12.48 25.83 -9.93
CA ASP A 30 12.46 27.19 -10.49
C ASP A 30 11.06 27.65 -10.92
N LEU A 31 10.07 26.75 -10.99
CA LEU A 31 8.67 27.02 -11.35
C LEU A 31 8.03 28.19 -10.55
N HIS A 32 8.36 28.34 -9.27
CA HIS A 32 7.82 29.41 -8.43
C HIS A 32 8.39 30.81 -8.74
N ASN A 33 9.48 30.89 -9.52
CA ASN A 33 10.07 32.14 -9.98
C ASN A 33 9.54 32.58 -11.36
N GLN A 34 8.85 31.69 -12.10
CA GLN A 34 8.24 31.99 -13.39
C GLN A 34 7.09 33.00 -13.24
N GLU A 35 7.15 34.12 -13.96
CA GLU A 35 6.06 35.09 -14.01
C GLU A 35 4.95 34.60 -14.96
N ILE A 36 3.71 34.56 -14.46
CA ILE A 36 2.53 34.16 -15.25
C ILE A 36 1.83 35.36 -15.90
N GLY A 37 2.09 36.58 -15.42
CA GLY A 37 1.54 37.84 -15.89
C GLY A 37 1.14 38.76 -14.72
N ASP A 38 0.90 40.04 -15.03
CA ASP A 38 0.55 41.09 -14.06
C ASP A 38 1.51 41.20 -12.84
N GLY A 39 2.79 40.83 -12.99
CA GLY A 39 3.78 40.84 -11.91
C GLY A 39 3.59 39.72 -10.87
N LEU A 40 2.86 38.65 -11.23
CA LEU A 40 2.57 37.51 -10.35
C LEU A 40 3.33 36.24 -10.77
N CYS A 41 3.73 35.46 -9.78
CA CYS A 41 4.31 34.12 -9.92
C CYS A 41 3.45 33.09 -9.18
N ILE A 42 3.67 31.80 -9.46
CA ILE A 42 3.03 30.69 -8.73
C ILE A 42 3.52 30.68 -7.28
N LYS A 43 2.59 30.69 -6.31
CA LYS A 43 2.94 30.63 -4.89
C LYS A 43 3.40 29.22 -4.52
N ALA A 44 4.64 29.07 -4.05
CA ALA A 44 5.26 27.76 -3.83
C ALA A 44 4.46 26.83 -2.89
N ASN A 45 3.85 27.34 -1.81
CA ASN A 45 2.97 26.57 -0.93
C ASN A 45 1.47 26.65 -1.30
N GLY A 46 1.13 27.33 -2.39
CA GLY A 46 -0.25 27.57 -2.81
C GLY A 46 -0.99 26.33 -3.35
N SER A 47 -2.30 26.46 -3.55
CA SER A 47 -3.15 25.36 -4.03
C SER A 47 -2.91 24.97 -5.50
N ILE A 48 -2.33 25.87 -6.30
CA ILE A 48 -1.92 25.60 -7.70
C ILE A 48 -0.44 25.20 -7.84
N SER A 49 0.24 24.93 -6.71
CA SER A 49 1.61 24.40 -6.71
C SER A 49 1.64 22.87 -6.77
N PRO A 50 2.46 22.25 -7.64
CA PRO A 50 2.61 20.80 -7.70
C PRO A 50 3.30 20.20 -6.47
N ILE A 51 3.94 21.01 -5.61
CA ILE A 51 4.63 20.54 -4.39
C ILE A 51 3.69 19.71 -3.51
N ARG A 52 2.42 20.13 -3.40
CA ARG A 52 1.39 19.40 -2.64
C ARG A 52 1.22 17.96 -3.16
N LYS A 53 1.13 17.79 -4.48
CA LYS A 53 1.01 16.46 -5.12
C LYS A 53 2.28 15.62 -4.91
N PHE A 54 3.46 16.22 -5.08
CA PHE A 54 4.75 15.53 -4.89
C PHE A 54 4.88 14.94 -3.46
N ILE A 55 4.56 15.73 -2.43
CA ILE A 55 4.61 15.24 -1.04
C ILE A 55 3.55 14.16 -0.79
N CYS A 56 2.32 14.35 -1.28
CA CYS A 56 1.24 13.35 -1.13
C CYS A 56 1.54 12.03 -1.86
N GLU A 57 2.31 12.07 -2.95
CA GLU A 57 2.79 10.91 -3.71
C GLU A 57 3.85 10.14 -2.93
N LYS A 58 4.89 10.82 -2.42
CA LYS A 58 5.92 10.20 -1.57
C LYS A 58 5.35 9.65 -0.25
N LEU A 59 4.26 10.22 0.25
CA LEU A 59 3.48 9.70 1.39
C LEU A 59 2.48 8.58 1.02
N ASN A 60 2.34 8.19 -0.26
CA ASN A 60 1.42 7.16 -0.74
C ASN A 60 -0.08 7.41 -0.38
N LEU A 61 -0.49 8.67 -0.24
CA LEU A 61 -1.83 9.03 0.26
C LEU A 61 -2.94 8.66 -0.73
N MET A 62 -2.74 8.95 -2.03
CA MET A 62 -3.75 8.65 -3.05
C MET A 62 -3.91 7.14 -3.30
N TYR A 63 -2.83 6.36 -3.18
CA TYR A 63 -2.92 4.89 -3.20
C TYR A 63 -3.80 4.39 -2.05
N SER A 64 -3.55 4.87 -0.84
CA SER A 64 -4.29 4.48 0.36
C SER A 64 -5.78 4.86 0.26
N MET A 65 -6.07 6.07 -0.23
CA MET A 65 -7.44 6.53 -0.48
C MET A 65 -8.16 5.69 -1.54
N ARG A 66 -7.51 5.36 -2.67
CA ARG A 66 -8.15 4.63 -3.78
C ARG A 66 -8.34 3.14 -3.50
N PHE A 67 -7.40 2.48 -2.83
CA PHE A 67 -7.41 1.02 -2.71
C PHE A 67 -7.76 0.48 -1.32
N LEU A 68 -7.64 1.29 -0.27
CA LEU A 68 -7.80 0.84 1.11
C LEU A 68 -8.97 1.52 1.82
N SER A 69 -9.22 2.81 1.57
CA SER A 69 -10.27 3.60 2.24
C SER A 69 -11.61 2.84 2.37
N PRO A 70 -12.26 2.87 3.56
CA PRO A 70 -13.51 2.14 3.78
C PRO A 70 -14.68 2.63 2.91
N GLY A 71 -14.58 3.83 2.33
CA GLY A 71 -15.56 4.32 1.36
C GLY A 71 -15.48 3.67 -0.02
N THR A 72 -14.49 2.82 -0.27
CA THR A 72 -14.42 1.91 -1.43
C THR A 72 -14.85 0.51 -1.00
N ASP A 73 -15.50 -0.24 -1.89
CA ASP A 73 -15.71 -1.68 -1.76
C ASP A 73 -14.84 -2.44 -2.78
N ALA A 74 -13.81 -3.14 -2.30
CA ALA A 74 -12.91 -3.88 -3.17
C ALA A 74 -13.56 -5.17 -3.71
N HIS A 75 -13.62 -5.32 -5.03
CA HIS A 75 -14.15 -6.53 -5.66
C HIS A 75 -13.09 -7.64 -5.71
N TYR A 76 -13.13 -8.56 -4.75
CA TYR A 76 -12.28 -9.74 -4.67
C TYR A 76 -13.03 -10.94 -4.07
N SER A 77 -12.46 -12.13 -4.24
CA SER A 77 -12.85 -13.34 -3.51
C SER A 77 -11.65 -14.28 -3.36
N ILE A 78 -11.68 -15.14 -2.35
CA ILE A 78 -10.73 -16.26 -2.21
C ILE A 78 -11.45 -17.50 -1.69
N ILE A 79 -11.13 -18.65 -2.29
CA ILE A 79 -11.56 -19.98 -1.86
C ILE A 79 -10.31 -20.84 -1.72
N VAL A 80 -10.17 -21.55 -0.61
CA VAL A 80 -9.08 -22.51 -0.41
C VAL A 80 -9.67 -23.91 -0.22
N ILE A 81 -9.15 -24.87 -1.00
CA ILE A 81 -9.66 -26.24 -1.07
C ILE A 81 -8.49 -27.20 -0.86
N ASP A 82 -8.73 -28.33 -0.18
CA ASP A 82 -7.78 -29.44 -0.13
C ASP A 82 -7.53 -30.01 -1.54
N ASP A 83 -6.28 -30.32 -1.84
CA ASP A 83 -5.95 -31.10 -3.04
C ASP A 83 -6.13 -32.59 -2.75
N GLU A 84 -7.15 -33.20 -3.36
CA GLU A 84 -7.46 -34.63 -3.21
C GLU A 84 -6.27 -35.55 -3.54
N LYS A 85 -5.29 -35.08 -4.33
CA LYS A 85 -4.13 -35.87 -4.75
C LYS A 85 -2.96 -35.82 -3.77
N CYS A 86 -2.90 -34.87 -2.84
CA CYS A 86 -1.80 -34.78 -1.89
C CYS A 86 -2.25 -34.09 -0.58
N ARG A 87 -2.19 -34.81 0.55
CA ARG A 87 -2.59 -34.32 1.89
C ARG A 87 -1.85 -33.07 2.41
N HIS A 88 -0.89 -32.54 1.64
CA HIS A 88 -0.05 -31.38 1.97
C HIS A 88 0.00 -30.31 0.84
N SER A 89 -0.76 -30.46 -0.24
CA SER A 89 -1.05 -29.36 -1.17
C SER A 89 -2.47 -28.84 -0.95
N MET A 90 -2.63 -27.54 -1.16
CA MET A 90 -3.92 -26.86 -1.17
C MET A 90 -4.02 -26.14 -2.50
N ARG A 91 -5.24 -26.04 -3.02
CA ARG A 91 -5.56 -25.21 -4.18
C ARG A 91 -6.17 -23.89 -3.69
N ILE A 92 -5.55 -22.79 -4.09
CA ILE A 92 -6.06 -21.44 -3.85
C ILE A 92 -6.74 -20.95 -5.13
N GLU A 93 -8.01 -20.57 -5.03
CA GLU A 93 -8.77 -19.94 -6.09
C GLU A 93 -9.12 -18.51 -5.66
N SER A 94 -8.36 -17.54 -6.16
CA SER A 94 -8.56 -16.12 -5.86
C SER A 94 -9.03 -15.34 -7.08
N THR A 95 -9.96 -14.41 -6.91
CA THR A 95 -10.30 -13.41 -7.93
C THR A 95 -10.08 -12.00 -7.38
N ARG A 96 -9.61 -11.09 -8.23
CA ARG A 96 -9.50 -9.66 -7.94
C ARG A 96 -9.74 -8.87 -9.22
N ASP A 97 -10.70 -7.95 -9.22
CA ASP A 97 -10.97 -7.08 -10.37
C ASP A 97 -11.12 -5.62 -9.93
N TYR A 98 -10.03 -4.87 -10.01
CA TYR A 98 -9.95 -3.45 -9.68
C TYR A 98 -10.91 -2.58 -10.50
N ASN A 99 -11.40 -3.06 -11.66
CA ASN A 99 -12.42 -2.34 -12.45
C ASN A 99 -13.81 -2.46 -11.83
N LYS A 100 -14.07 -3.48 -11.02
CA LYS A 100 -15.36 -3.70 -10.34
C LYS A 100 -15.42 -3.11 -8.93
N ASP A 101 -14.35 -2.44 -8.48
CA ASP A 101 -14.41 -1.61 -7.29
C ASP A 101 -15.50 -0.52 -7.46
N THR A 102 -16.29 -0.32 -6.41
CA THR A 102 -17.35 0.71 -6.35
C THR A 102 -17.21 1.53 -5.07
N ALA A 103 -17.88 2.68 -4.99
CA ALA A 103 -18.12 3.29 -3.69
C ALA A 103 -18.93 2.34 -2.80
N TYR A 104 -18.65 2.33 -1.49
CA TYR A 104 -19.52 1.70 -0.51
C TYR A 104 -20.79 2.53 -0.36
N ILE A 105 -21.94 1.92 -0.65
CA ILE A 105 -23.26 2.54 -0.50
C ILE A 105 -23.86 2.10 0.83
N LYS A 106 -24.26 3.04 1.68
CA LYS A 106 -24.70 2.72 3.05
C LYS A 106 -26.11 2.11 3.07
N PRO A 107 -26.36 1.01 3.81
CA PRO A 107 -27.71 0.49 4.01
C PRO A 107 -28.61 1.49 4.76
N SER A 108 -29.81 1.78 4.23
CA SER A 108 -30.70 2.81 4.77
C SER A 108 -31.29 2.54 6.17
N GLY A 109 -30.98 1.39 6.79
CA GLY A 109 -31.26 1.15 8.21
C GLY A 109 -30.22 1.77 9.16
N GLU A 110 -28.99 2.02 8.69
CA GLU A 110 -27.85 2.41 9.54
C GLU A 110 -27.67 3.93 9.67
N GLU A 111 -28.25 4.73 8.77
CA GLU A 111 -28.30 6.20 8.90
C GLU A 111 -28.89 6.64 10.25
N LYS A 112 -29.91 5.92 10.75
CA LYS A 112 -30.54 6.20 12.04
C LYS A 112 -29.64 5.86 13.23
N LYS A 113 -28.79 4.82 13.13
CA LYS A 113 -27.86 4.44 14.21
C LYS A 113 -26.66 5.38 14.28
N GLU A 114 -26.09 5.77 13.13
CA GLU A 114 -24.93 6.66 13.11
C GLU A 114 -25.31 8.08 13.52
N LYS A 115 -26.49 8.59 13.17
CA LYS A 115 -26.97 9.88 13.74
C LYS A 115 -26.97 9.86 15.27
N ILE A 116 -27.45 8.78 15.89
CA ILE A 116 -27.43 8.63 17.35
C ILE A 116 -25.97 8.61 17.87
N ALA A 117 -25.08 7.87 17.21
CA ALA A 117 -23.66 7.80 17.59
C ALA A 117 -22.91 9.15 17.41
N GLU A 118 -23.16 9.89 16.34
CA GLU A 118 -22.62 11.23 16.12
C GLU A 118 -23.18 12.23 17.16
N THR A 119 -24.47 12.14 17.51
CA THR A 119 -25.03 12.93 18.62
C THR A 119 -24.35 12.61 19.96
N PHE A 120 -24.00 11.33 20.23
CA PHE A 120 -23.21 10.95 21.42
C PHE A 120 -21.77 11.48 21.41
N ILE A 121 -21.19 11.77 20.23
CA ILE A 121 -19.86 12.38 20.09
C ILE A 121 -19.93 13.90 20.31
N GLU A 122 -20.99 14.56 19.79
CA GLU A 122 -21.21 16.00 19.95
C GLU A 122 -21.64 16.36 21.38
N GLN A 123 -22.49 15.56 22.03
CA GLN A 123 -22.94 15.78 23.42
C GLN A 123 -21.82 15.72 24.48
N LYS A 124 -20.60 15.28 24.11
CA LYS A 124 -19.43 15.37 24.99
C LYS A 124 -18.63 16.68 24.85
N ASN A 125 -19.01 17.54 23.90
CA ASN A 125 -18.34 18.81 23.61
C ASN A 125 -19.37 19.95 23.42
N GLN A 126 -19.73 20.60 24.54
CA GLN A 126 -20.58 21.81 24.68
C GLN A 126 -22.09 21.60 24.91
N GLU A 127 -22.64 22.42 25.81
CA GLU A 127 -24.07 22.48 26.20
C GLU A 127 -24.81 23.61 25.47
N MET A 128 -26.14 23.48 25.34
CA MET A 128 -27.13 24.50 24.94
C MET A 128 -27.10 24.95 23.45
N VAL A 129 -28.21 25.13 22.69
CA VAL A 129 -29.67 25.14 22.94
C VAL A 129 -30.40 24.43 21.79
N GLU A 130 -31.54 23.78 22.05
CA GLU A 130 -32.44 23.20 21.03
C GLU A 130 -33.29 24.25 20.28
N THR A 131 -33.54 24.03 18.99
CA THR A 131 -34.89 24.13 18.40
C THR A 131 -34.87 23.55 16.99
N ALA A 132 -35.65 22.50 16.73
CA ALA A 132 -35.70 21.84 15.43
C ALA A 132 -37.13 21.84 14.89
N GLU A 133 -37.34 22.48 13.74
CA GLU A 133 -38.57 22.36 12.96
C GLU A 133 -38.44 21.21 11.95
N THR A 134 -39.53 20.44 11.79
CA THR A 134 -39.59 19.27 10.91
C THR A 134 -40.18 19.60 9.55
N PRO A 135 -39.48 19.30 8.42
CA PRO A 135 -40.10 19.28 7.10
C PRO A 135 -40.79 17.95 6.84
N THR A 136 -42.03 18.02 6.35
CA THR A 136 -42.90 16.89 6.01
C THR A 136 -42.42 16.04 4.83
N GLU A 137 -42.94 14.81 4.76
CA GLU A 137 -42.59 13.80 3.76
C GLU A 137 -43.30 14.02 2.42
N GLU A 138 -42.56 14.41 1.37
CA GLU A 138 -42.94 14.10 -0.02
C GLU A 138 -41.73 13.57 -0.81
N GLU A 139 -42.01 12.53 -1.60
CA GLU A 139 -41.22 11.80 -2.61
C GLU A 139 -39.70 12.10 -2.72
N LYS A 140 -38.88 11.26 -2.07
CA LYS A 140 -37.41 11.27 -2.24
C LYS A 140 -36.91 10.14 -3.14
N GLU A 141 -36.46 10.47 -4.35
CA GLU A 141 -35.29 9.77 -4.91
C GLU A 141 -34.16 9.87 -3.88
N LYS A 142 -33.54 8.72 -3.52
CA LYS A 142 -32.42 8.72 -2.56
C LYS A 142 -31.26 9.52 -3.13
N LYS A 143 -31.05 10.73 -2.59
CA LYS A 143 -29.83 11.51 -2.83
C LYS A 143 -28.68 10.83 -2.08
N THR A 144 -27.64 10.47 -2.82
CA THR A 144 -26.38 9.95 -2.31
C THR A 144 -25.71 10.94 -1.35
N THR A 145 -24.95 10.40 -0.40
CA THR A 145 -24.14 11.20 0.52
C THR A 145 -22.88 11.74 -0.18
N TYR A 146 -22.31 12.82 0.36
CA TYR A 146 -21.08 13.39 -0.19
C TYR A 146 -19.94 12.37 -0.29
N LEU A 147 -19.77 11.50 0.72
CA LEU A 147 -18.72 10.48 0.70
C LEU A 147 -18.95 9.41 -0.36
N GLU A 148 -20.18 8.95 -0.58
CA GLU A 148 -20.50 7.99 -1.64
C GLU A 148 -20.11 8.55 -3.02
N ASP A 149 -20.52 9.78 -3.33
CA ASP A 149 -20.17 10.43 -4.59
C ASP A 149 -18.68 10.79 -4.67
N TYR A 150 -18.03 11.13 -3.55
CA TYR A 150 -16.58 11.38 -3.49
C TYR A 150 -15.78 10.13 -3.82
N HIS A 151 -16.08 8.98 -3.19
CA HIS A 151 -15.36 7.73 -3.45
C HIS A 151 -15.66 7.15 -4.83
N GLN A 152 -16.88 7.33 -5.35
CA GLN A 152 -17.17 6.94 -6.73
C GLN A 152 -16.40 7.83 -7.71
N THR A 153 -16.34 9.14 -7.48
CA THR A 153 -15.56 10.08 -8.31
C THR A 153 -14.06 9.78 -8.23
N LEU A 154 -13.54 9.43 -7.05
CA LEU A 154 -12.17 8.95 -6.85
C LEU A 154 -11.86 7.70 -7.69
N ILE A 155 -12.78 6.73 -7.75
CA ILE A 155 -12.63 5.51 -8.58
C ILE A 155 -12.67 5.84 -10.09
N GLU A 156 -13.51 6.79 -10.52
CA GLU A 156 -13.61 7.21 -11.92
C GLU A 156 -12.44 8.09 -12.39
N MET A 157 -11.87 8.89 -11.49
CA MET A 157 -10.68 9.72 -11.74
C MET A 157 -9.38 8.92 -11.63
N PHE A 158 -9.32 7.91 -10.74
CA PHE A 158 -8.18 7.02 -10.56
C PHE A 158 -8.57 5.56 -10.86
N PRO A 159 -8.88 5.23 -12.12
CA PRO A 159 -9.17 3.87 -12.53
C PRO A 159 -7.93 2.99 -12.40
N SER A 160 -8.14 1.70 -12.10
CA SER A 160 -7.07 0.71 -12.14
C SER A 160 -7.62 -0.61 -12.69
N SER A 161 -6.83 -1.27 -13.52
CA SER A 161 -7.08 -2.64 -13.99
C SER A 161 -6.05 -3.64 -13.43
N THR A 162 -5.06 -3.16 -12.68
CA THR A 162 -3.80 -3.90 -12.40
C THR A 162 -3.31 -3.76 -10.95
N GLY A 163 -4.00 -2.98 -10.12
CA GLY A 163 -3.61 -2.68 -8.73
C GLY A 163 -2.60 -1.54 -8.59
N SER A 164 -2.02 -1.06 -9.71
CA SER A 164 -1.24 0.18 -9.72
C SER A 164 -2.16 1.40 -9.81
N LEU A 165 -1.79 2.50 -9.13
CA LEU A 165 -2.49 3.78 -9.22
C LEU A 165 -2.28 4.40 -10.60
N SER A 166 -3.38 4.69 -11.31
CA SER A 166 -3.37 5.24 -12.67
C SER A 166 -4.47 6.29 -12.84
N ILE A 167 -4.30 7.18 -13.82
CA ILE A 167 -5.39 8.00 -14.38
C ILE A 167 -5.80 7.51 -15.78
N ASP A 168 -4.96 6.71 -16.46
CA ASP A 168 -5.22 6.16 -17.78
C ASP A 168 -5.98 4.81 -17.66
N THR A 169 -6.91 4.55 -18.60
CA THR A 169 -7.76 3.36 -18.63
C THR A 169 -8.16 2.99 -20.07
N SER A 170 -8.56 1.72 -20.28
CA SER A 170 -9.17 1.22 -21.53
C SER A 170 -10.65 1.61 -21.68
N ARG A 171 -11.28 2.19 -20.65
CA ARG A 171 -12.68 2.66 -20.68
C ARG A 171 -12.85 3.87 -21.60
N ASN A 172 -13.52 3.67 -22.73
CA ASN A 172 -13.73 4.71 -23.75
C ASN A 172 -14.63 5.88 -23.32
N ASP A 173 -15.35 5.79 -22.19
CA ASP A 173 -16.26 6.81 -21.65
C ASP A 173 -15.73 7.55 -20.40
N SER A 174 -14.47 7.27 -20.03
CA SER A 174 -13.77 7.80 -18.85
C SER A 174 -13.36 9.27 -18.98
N PHE A 175 -13.15 9.94 -17.84
CA PHE A 175 -12.76 11.35 -17.81
C PHE A 175 -11.44 11.63 -18.54
N ILE A 176 -10.43 10.78 -18.36
CA ILE A 176 -9.16 10.88 -19.08
C ILE A 176 -9.33 10.73 -20.60
N LYS A 177 -10.21 9.83 -21.07
CA LYS A 177 -10.44 9.63 -22.51
C LYS A 177 -11.20 10.80 -23.11
N PHE A 178 -12.18 11.34 -22.41
CA PHE A 178 -12.85 12.58 -22.79
C PHE A 178 -11.85 13.74 -22.99
N LEU A 179 -10.94 13.98 -22.03
CA LEU A 179 -9.89 15.01 -22.17
C LEU A 179 -8.88 14.74 -23.30
N GLN A 180 -8.70 13.48 -23.71
CA GLN A 180 -7.83 13.05 -24.80
C GLN A 180 -8.52 13.06 -26.19
N LEU A 181 -9.83 13.32 -26.29
CA LEU A 181 -10.52 13.42 -27.58
C LEU A 181 -10.02 14.66 -28.36
N GLU A 182 -9.83 14.52 -29.67
CA GLU A 182 -9.22 15.54 -30.54
C GLU A 182 -9.96 16.89 -30.51
N HIS A 183 -11.30 16.88 -30.44
CA HIS A 183 -12.10 18.10 -30.35
C HIS A 183 -12.15 18.71 -28.94
N VAL A 184 -11.71 17.98 -27.92
CA VAL A 184 -11.73 18.35 -26.49
C VAL A 184 -10.34 18.77 -25.99
N SER A 185 -9.27 18.17 -26.51
CA SER A 185 -7.89 18.35 -26.04
C SER A 185 -7.44 19.81 -26.05
N LYS A 186 -7.83 20.58 -27.06
CA LYS A 186 -7.62 22.04 -27.16
C LYS A 186 -8.31 22.87 -26.05
N HIS A 187 -9.28 22.30 -25.35
CA HIS A 187 -9.99 22.89 -24.21
C HIS A 187 -9.57 22.26 -22.87
N LYS A 188 -8.62 21.30 -22.86
CA LYS A 188 -8.20 20.54 -21.68
C LYS A 188 -7.83 21.45 -20.50
N ILE A 189 -6.96 22.43 -20.72
CA ILE A 189 -6.51 23.35 -19.66
C ILE A 189 -7.67 24.19 -19.11
N HIS A 190 -8.56 24.70 -19.97
CA HIS A 190 -9.78 25.41 -19.54
C HIS A 190 -10.70 24.52 -18.69
N ILE A 191 -10.93 23.27 -19.10
CA ILE A 191 -11.78 22.33 -18.33
C ILE A 191 -11.16 22.06 -16.95
N LEU A 192 -9.85 21.81 -16.88
CA LEU A 192 -9.15 21.59 -15.61
C LEU A 192 -9.17 22.85 -14.71
N ALA A 193 -9.01 24.05 -15.29
CA ALA A 193 -9.15 25.31 -14.56
C ALA A 193 -10.57 25.51 -14.02
N CYS A 194 -11.62 25.20 -14.80
CA CYS A 194 -13.00 25.24 -14.32
C CYS A 194 -13.23 24.28 -13.15
N LEU A 195 -12.73 23.03 -13.21
CA LEU A 195 -12.90 22.06 -12.13
C LEU A 195 -12.12 22.46 -10.86
N PHE A 196 -10.91 23.01 -11.01
CA PHE A 196 -10.15 23.60 -9.90
C PHE A 196 -10.94 24.71 -9.21
N LEU A 197 -11.51 25.64 -9.98
CA LEU A 197 -12.27 26.78 -9.45
C LEU A 197 -13.62 26.37 -8.83
N LEU A 198 -14.32 25.39 -9.41
CA LEU A 198 -15.52 24.78 -8.82
C LEU A 198 -15.18 24.08 -7.48
N ALA A 199 -14.07 23.35 -7.41
CA ALA A 199 -13.60 22.74 -6.17
C ALA A 199 -13.21 23.78 -5.11
N GLU A 200 -12.66 24.94 -5.50
CA GLU A 200 -12.46 26.07 -4.58
C GLU A 200 -13.76 26.75 -4.14
N GLY A 201 -14.86 26.61 -4.90
CA GLY A 201 -16.19 27.15 -4.58
C GLY A 201 -16.63 28.34 -5.43
N VAL A 202 -15.90 28.63 -6.51
CA VAL A 202 -16.24 29.70 -7.45
C VAL A 202 -17.42 29.30 -8.32
N ASP A 203 -18.37 30.21 -8.51
CA ASP A 203 -19.51 30.00 -9.40
C ASP A 203 -19.13 30.15 -10.88
N ILE A 204 -18.51 29.09 -11.43
CA ILE A 204 -18.19 28.99 -12.85
C ILE A 204 -19.44 28.51 -13.62
N PRO A 205 -19.84 29.17 -14.74
CA PRO A 205 -21.02 28.79 -15.53
C PRO A 205 -20.74 27.61 -16.47
N LEU A 206 -20.17 26.53 -15.92
CA LEU A 206 -19.98 25.23 -16.57
C LEU A 206 -21.20 24.35 -16.30
N LYS A 207 -21.78 23.74 -17.33
CA LYS A 207 -22.91 22.82 -17.23
C LYS A 207 -22.76 21.63 -18.19
N VAL A 208 -23.26 20.46 -17.77
CA VAL A 208 -23.54 19.35 -18.67
C VAL A 208 -25.01 19.44 -19.10
N GLU A 209 -25.24 19.81 -20.36
CA GLU A 209 -26.57 19.98 -20.95
C GLU A 209 -26.90 18.84 -21.93
N GLY A 210 -28.18 18.66 -22.28
CA GLY A 210 -28.63 17.65 -23.24
C GLY A 210 -29.04 16.31 -22.62
N SER A 211 -29.32 15.31 -23.47
CA SER A 211 -29.87 14.02 -23.02
C SER A 211 -28.79 13.06 -22.49
N LYS A 212 -29.17 12.04 -21.71
CA LYS A 212 -28.27 10.95 -21.25
C LYS A 212 -27.60 10.17 -22.41
N SER A 213 -28.10 10.29 -23.65
CA SER A 213 -27.50 9.69 -24.86
C SER A 213 -26.79 10.72 -25.76
N SER A 214 -26.83 12.01 -25.40
CA SER A 214 -26.17 13.12 -26.11
C SER A 214 -25.77 14.28 -25.17
N PRO A 215 -24.94 14.05 -24.15
CA PRO A 215 -24.46 15.11 -23.29
C PRO A 215 -23.55 16.09 -24.05
N MET A 216 -23.65 17.37 -23.69
CA MET A 216 -22.84 18.49 -24.18
C MET A 216 -22.23 19.19 -22.96
N LEU A 217 -20.92 19.40 -22.96
CA LEU A 217 -20.26 20.24 -21.95
C LEU A 217 -20.28 21.69 -22.46
N VAL A 218 -20.99 22.56 -21.75
CA VAL A 218 -21.17 23.96 -22.12
C VAL A 218 -20.52 24.84 -21.06
N LEU A 219 -19.59 25.69 -21.48
CA LEU A 219 -19.09 26.80 -20.69
C LEU A 219 -19.64 28.09 -21.30
N LYS A 220 -20.49 28.80 -20.55
CA LYS A 220 -21.02 30.10 -20.96
C LYS A 220 -20.02 31.20 -20.61
N GLU A 221 -20.12 32.36 -21.25
CA GLU A 221 -19.29 33.50 -20.87
C GLU A 221 -19.68 34.00 -19.47
N ILE A 222 -18.67 34.39 -18.70
CA ILE A 222 -18.78 35.11 -17.43
C ILE A 222 -19.32 36.51 -17.76
N ILE A 223 -20.66 36.66 -17.72
CA ILE A 223 -21.37 37.78 -18.36
C ILE A 223 -20.99 39.11 -17.70
N VAL A 224 -20.20 39.89 -18.42
CA VAL A 224 -19.99 41.31 -18.12
C VAL A 224 -21.10 42.09 -18.82
N LYS A 225 -22.25 42.27 -18.14
CA LYS A 225 -23.29 43.20 -18.65
C LYS A 225 -22.66 44.58 -18.86
N PHE A 226 -22.74 45.10 -20.08
CA PHE A 226 -22.41 46.48 -20.41
C PHE A 226 -23.71 47.25 -20.46
N GLU A 227 -23.95 48.09 -19.46
CA GLU A 227 -24.83 49.24 -19.63
C GLU A 227 -23.98 50.30 -20.35
N GLU A 228 -24.38 50.68 -21.56
CA GLU A 228 -23.75 51.78 -22.28
C GLU A 228 -24.12 53.09 -21.59
N GLU A 229 -23.13 53.77 -20.99
CA GLU A 229 -23.30 55.13 -20.51
C GLU A 229 -23.52 56.07 -21.70
N ASN A 230 -24.78 56.42 -21.97
CA ASN A 230 -25.13 57.45 -22.94
C ASN A 230 -24.55 58.81 -22.50
N LYS A 231 -23.39 59.17 -23.06
CA LYS A 231 -22.90 60.54 -23.15
C LYS A 231 -22.35 60.80 -24.55
N THR A 232 -23.14 61.52 -25.34
CA THR A 232 -22.68 62.23 -26.53
C THR A 232 -23.39 63.58 -26.59
N GLU A 233 -22.66 64.65 -26.31
CA GLU A 233 -22.98 65.98 -26.80
C GLU A 233 -22.39 66.16 -28.22
N ASP A 234 -22.93 67.13 -28.95
CA ASP A 234 -22.71 67.34 -30.39
C ASP A 234 -21.25 67.57 -30.82
N LEU A 235 -20.93 67.18 -32.07
CA LEU A 235 -20.61 68.16 -33.12
C LEU A 235 -20.54 67.53 -34.54
N LYS A 236 -21.01 68.31 -35.53
CA LYS A 236 -20.90 68.09 -36.98
C LYS A 236 -19.44 68.36 -37.43
N GLU A 237 -18.91 67.99 -38.59
CA GLU A 237 -19.41 67.50 -39.89
C GLU A 237 -18.23 66.72 -40.56
N SER A 238 -18.23 66.09 -41.75
CA SER A 238 -19.06 66.18 -42.97
C SER A 238 -18.94 64.90 -43.83
N LYS A 239 -18.92 65.02 -45.17
CA LYS A 239 -18.51 64.03 -46.20
C LYS A 239 -17.79 64.78 -47.32
N PRO A 240 -16.86 64.15 -48.06
CA PRO A 240 -17.18 63.59 -49.39
C PRO A 240 -16.41 62.26 -49.68
N GLU A 241 -16.62 61.45 -50.73
CA GLU A 241 -17.67 61.23 -51.75
C GLU A 241 -17.36 59.90 -52.51
N ILE A 242 -18.38 59.20 -53.06
CA ILE A 242 -18.46 58.63 -54.45
C ILE A 242 -17.32 57.65 -54.93
N LYS A 243 -17.53 56.46 -55.55
CA LYS A 243 -18.50 55.99 -56.58
C LYS A 243 -18.48 54.44 -56.74
N LYS A 244 -19.64 53.85 -57.14
CA LYS A 244 -19.91 52.80 -58.20
C LYS A 244 -18.90 51.66 -58.48
N GLU A 245 -19.24 50.49 -59.05
CA GLU A 245 -20.47 49.85 -59.57
C GLU A 245 -20.25 48.32 -59.58
N GLY A 246 -21.25 47.47 -59.37
CA GLY A 246 -21.85 46.76 -60.50
C GLY A 246 -22.48 45.43 -60.07
N LYS A 247 -23.67 45.12 -60.59
CA LYS A 247 -24.42 43.87 -60.34
C LYS A 247 -24.46 43.05 -61.63
N GLU A 248 -24.53 41.72 -61.53
CA GLU A 248 -25.65 40.86 -61.97
C GLU A 248 -25.37 39.43 -61.43
N ARG A 249 -26.28 38.70 -60.75
CA ARG A 249 -27.61 38.16 -61.14
C ARG A 249 -27.47 37.16 -62.31
N LYS A 250 -28.03 35.94 -62.28
CA LYS A 250 -29.36 35.48 -61.83
C LYS A 250 -29.30 34.05 -61.21
N LEU A 251 -30.07 33.68 -60.17
CA LEU A 251 -31.52 33.33 -60.13
C LEU A 251 -31.79 31.97 -60.84
N LYS A 252 -32.53 30.96 -60.32
CA LYS A 252 -33.82 30.92 -59.57
C LYS A 252 -33.96 29.63 -58.70
N GLU A 253 -34.51 29.68 -57.48
CA GLU A 253 -35.90 29.28 -57.02
C GLU A 253 -36.16 27.76 -56.92
N GLY A 254 -36.98 27.23 -55.99
CA GLY A 254 -37.77 27.81 -54.88
C GLY A 254 -38.17 26.69 -53.87
N LYS A 255 -38.21 26.93 -52.55
CA LYS A 255 -39.33 27.46 -51.72
C LYS A 255 -40.53 26.52 -51.47
N THR A 256 -40.67 26.06 -50.22
CA THR A 256 -41.86 26.08 -49.32
C THR A 256 -41.45 25.43 -47.97
N GLY A 257 -41.74 25.92 -46.75
CA GLY A 257 -42.29 27.20 -46.31
C GLY A 257 -43.35 27.05 -45.20
N SER A 258 -43.02 27.28 -43.92
CA SER A 258 -43.97 27.79 -42.90
C SER A 258 -43.29 28.27 -41.60
N ARG A 259 -43.60 29.53 -41.24
CA ARG A 259 -43.61 30.23 -39.93
C ARG A 259 -42.61 29.87 -38.81
N LYS A 260 -41.76 30.86 -38.52
CA LYS A 260 -41.33 31.23 -37.15
C LYS A 260 -42.54 31.72 -36.34
N ASP A 261 -42.58 31.34 -35.06
CA ASP A 261 -43.02 32.26 -34.00
C ASP A 261 -41.75 32.70 -33.25
N SER A 262 -41.51 34.00 -33.19
CA SER A 262 -40.34 34.59 -32.52
C SER A 262 -40.68 34.99 -31.09
N LYS A 263 -40.13 34.28 -30.11
CA LYS A 263 -39.76 34.91 -28.83
C LYS A 263 -38.29 35.24 -28.88
N GLU A 264 -37.98 36.53 -28.79
CA GLU A 264 -36.62 37.01 -28.57
C GLU A 264 -36.18 36.55 -27.17
N GLY A 265 -35.19 35.67 -27.13
CA GLY A 265 -34.42 35.36 -25.94
C GLY A 265 -32.98 35.77 -26.22
N GLU A 266 -32.36 36.46 -25.27
CA GLU A 266 -30.95 36.86 -25.35
C GLU A 266 -30.08 35.61 -25.59
N GLU A 267 -29.37 35.53 -26.72
CA GLU A 267 -28.42 34.44 -26.98
C GLU A 267 -27.19 34.62 -26.08
N GLU A 268 -27.18 33.98 -24.91
CA GLU A 268 -26.03 33.91 -24.02
C GLU A 268 -24.79 33.40 -24.77
N ILE A 269 -23.74 34.23 -24.84
CA ILE A 269 -22.49 33.91 -25.52
C ILE A 269 -21.84 32.70 -24.84
N LYS A 270 -21.48 31.68 -25.64
CA LYS A 270 -20.84 30.44 -25.17
C LYS A 270 -19.34 30.49 -25.46
N ILE A 271 -18.49 30.31 -24.43
CA ILE A 271 -17.04 30.16 -24.59
C ILE A 271 -16.74 28.85 -25.34
N PHE A 272 -17.41 27.76 -24.94
CA PHE A 272 -17.44 26.54 -25.72
C PHE A 272 -18.73 25.74 -25.51
N SER A 273 -19.04 24.88 -26.47
CA SER A 273 -20.12 23.90 -26.41
C SER A 273 -19.63 22.60 -27.06
N ILE A 274 -19.07 21.71 -26.24
CA ILE A 274 -18.30 20.54 -26.66
C ILE A 274 -19.17 19.29 -26.55
N SER A 275 -19.17 18.44 -27.59
CA SER A 275 -19.88 17.16 -27.51
C SER A 275 -19.16 16.18 -26.60
N MET A 276 -19.87 15.62 -25.63
CA MET A 276 -19.40 14.54 -24.76
C MET A 276 -19.68 13.17 -25.42
N LYS A 277 -19.30 13.04 -26.70
CA LYS A 277 -19.31 11.80 -27.49
C LYS A 277 -17.96 11.61 -28.18
N ASP A 278 -17.51 10.37 -28.27
CA ASP A 278 -16.47 9.96 -29.22
C ASP A 278 -17.13 9.56 -30.55
N ASP A 279 -17.09 10.46 -31.54
CA ASP A 279 -17.51 10.17 -32.92
C ASP A 279 -16.40 9.42 -33.67
N LEU A 280 -16.31 8.11 -33.39
CA LEU A 280 -15.38 7.16 -34.02
C LEU A 280 -15.46 7.08 -35.56
N SER A 281 -16.39 7.81 -36.20
CA SER A 281 -16.56 7.93 -37.65
C SER A 281 -15.51 8.80 -38.34
N SER A 282 -14.79 9.67 -37.60
CA SER A 282 -13.69 10.48 -38.15
C SER A 282 -12.40 9.68 -38.37
N ARG A 283 -12.20 8.60 -37.59
CA ARG A 283 -11.04 7.70 -37.70
C ARG A 283 -11.17 6.77 -38.91
N LYS A 284 -10.90 7.31 -40.10
CA LYS A 284 -10.84 6.54 -41.35
C LYS A 284 -9.82 5.40 -41.27
N ASN A 285 -10.32 4.17 -41.21
CA ASN A 285 -9.63 3.00 -41.73
C ASN A 285 -10.43 2.54 -42.95
N GLU A 286 -9.85 2.63 -44.15
CA GLU A 286 -10.59 2.48 -45.41
C GLU A 286 -11.13 1.06 -45.67
N ASN A 287 -10.78 0.08 -44.83
CA ASN A 287 -11.08 -1.34 -45.00
C ASN A 287 -12.07 -1.97 -43.99
N SER A 288 -12.81 -1.19 -43.19
CA SER A 288 -13.87 -1.73 -42.30
C SER A 288 -15.25 -1.14 -42.59
N LYS A 289 -16.18 -1.95 -43.13
CA LYS A 289 -17.57 -1.56 -43.48
C LYS A 289 -18.54 -1.41 -42.29
N GLU A 290 -18.06 -1.47 -41.04
CA GLU A 290 -18.90 -1.28 -39.85
C GLU A 290 -18.86 0.17 -39.36
N LYS A 291 -20.02 0.84 -39.37
CA LYS A 291 -20.20 2.14 -38.70
C LYS A 291 -20.11 1.94 -37.17
N LYS A 292 -18.95 2.23 -36.58
CA LYS A 292 -18.79 2.29 -35.12
C LYS A 292 -19.76 3.32 -34.54
N LYS A 293 -20.59 2.91 -33.59
CA LYS A 293 -21.55 3.79 -32.90
C LYS A 293 -20.78 4.76 -31.99
N ALA A 294 -21.19 6.02 -31.99
CA ALA A 294 -20.60 7.04 -31.12
C ALA A 294 -20.81 6.70 -29.63
N VAL A 295 -19.78 6.90 -28.80
CA VAL A 295 -19.79 6.51 -27.38
C VAL A 295 -20.01 7.74 -26.48
N PRO A 296 -21.15 7.84 -25.76
CA PRO A 296 -21.39 8.93 -24.81
C PRO A 296 -20.47 8.81 -23.58
N GLN A 297 -19.82 9.90 -23.22
CA GLN A 297 -18.80 9.99 -22.16
C GLN A 297 -19.45 10.11 -20.76
N LYS A 298 -20.19 9.08 -20.34
CA LYS A 298 -21.03 9.14 -19.13
C LYS A 298 -20.22 9.28 -17.84
N ARG A 299 -19.10 8.57 -17.69
CA ARG A 299 -18.23 8.67 -16.50
C ARG A 299 -17.56 10.05 -16.44
N ALA A 300 -17.12 10.58 -17.58
CA ALA A 300 -16.62 11.95 -17.66
C ALA A 300 -17.67 12.98 -17.22
N ALA A 301 -18.93 12.82 -17.63
CA ALA A 301 -20.03 13.69 -17.20
C ALA A 301 -20.33 13.58 -15.70
N TYR A 302 -20.27 12.37 -15.13
CA TYR A 302 -20.41 12.14 -13.69
C TYR A 302 -19.32 12.87 -12.89
N VAL A 303 -18.04 12.71 -13.26
CA VAL A 303 -16.91 13.41 -12.62
C VAL A 303 -17.08 14.93 -12.67
N ILE A 304 -17.49 15.49 -13.82
CA ILE A 304 -17.71 16.93 -13.96
C ILE A 304 -18.89 17.41 -13.08
N ASN A 305 -20.00 16.68 -13.09
CA ASN A 305 -21.17 17.02 -12.28
C ASN A 305 -20.86 16.97 -10.77
N PHE A 306 -20.06 16.00 -10.30
CA PHE A 306 -19.62 15.96 -8.89
C PHE A 306 -19.04 17.31 -8.42
N PHE A 307 -18.16 17.93 -9.20
CA PHE A 307 -17.58 19.23 -8.85
C PHE A 307 -18.56 20.40 -9.00
N ILE A 308 -19.49 20.34 -9.96
CA ILE A 308 -20.57 21.34 -10.11
C ILE A 308 -21.52 21.30 -8.90
N ASP A 309 -21.97 20.10 -8.52
CA ASP A 309 -22.99 19.86 -7.50
C ASP A 309 -22.45 20.09 -6.08
N ASN A 310 -21.15 19.84 -5.86
CA ASN A 310 -20.50 20.04 -4.56
C ASN A 310 -19.81 21.41 -4.40
N LYS A 311 -19.89 22.33 -5.38
CA LYS A 311 -19.21 23.64 -5.29
C LYS A 311 -19.63 24.46 -4.06
N THR A 312 -20.85 24.28 -3.54
CA THR A 312 -21.36 24.93 -2.31
C THR A 312 -21.54 23.97 -1.13
N ASN A 313 -21.02 22.73 -1.19
CA ASN A 313 -21.20 21.75 -0.12
C ASN A 313 -20.45 22.17 1.16
N LEU A 314 -21.18 22.37 2.25
CA LEU A 314 -20.65 22.86 3.53
C LEU A 314 -19.60 21.92 4.14
N ASP A 315 -19.68 20.61 3.93
CA ASP A 315 -18.77 19.61 4.53
C ASP A 315 -17.30 19.82 4.11
N ILE A 316 -17.06 20.39 2.92
CA ILE A 316 -15.71 20.63 2.36
C ILE A 316 -15.30 22.10 2.36
N ARG A 317 -16.19 23.00 2.78
CA ARG A 317 -15.97 24.44 2.85
C ARG A 317 -15.46 24.83 4.24
N GLU A 318 -15.09 26.09 4.38
CA GLU A 318 -14.49 26.66 5.58
C GLU A 318 -15.39 26.42 6.82
N GLY A 319 -14.97 25.51 7.71
CA GLY A 319 -15.73 25.09 8.91
C GLY A 319 -16.36 23.70 8.82
N GLY A 320 -16.37 23.07 7.63
CA GLY A 320 -16.92 21.73 7.40
C GLY A 320 -16.02 20.58 7.87
N LYS A 321 -16.63 19.39 8.02
CA LYS A 321 -16.03 18.14 8.52
C LYS A 321 -14.74 17.73 7.80
N TYR A 322 -14.58 18.08 6.53
CA TYR A 322 -13.45 17.74 5.66
C TYR A 322 -12.71 18.97 5.11
N THR A 323 -12.84 20.15 5.72
CA THR A 323 -12.12 21.38 5.30
C THR A 323 -10.60 21.18 5.19
N GLU A 324 -9.92 22.00 4.38
CA GLU A 324 -8.46 22.12 4.51
C GLU A 324 -8.10 22.61 5.93
N PRO A 325 -7.08 22.03 6.57
CA PRO A 325 -6.74 22.32 7.96
C PRO A 325 -6.11 23.71 8.12
N LYS A 326 -6.44 24.37 9.22
CA LYS A 326 -5.87 25.66 9.66
C LYS A 326 -4.82 25.47 10.76
N THR A 327 -4.85 24.33 11.45
CA THR A 327 -3.91 23.96 12.52
C THR A 327 -3.26 22.60 12.23
N TYR A 328 -2.11 22.32 12.87
CA TYR A 328 -1.46 21.02 12.72
C TYR A 328 -2.28 19.88 13.37
N GLU A 329 -3.02 20.16 14.44
CA GLU A 329 -3.96 19.20 15.04
C GLU A 329 -5.09 18.80 14.09
N GLU A 330 -5.70 19.77 13.39
CA GLU A 330 -6.68 19.48 12.32
C GLU A 330 -6.05 18.65 11.20
N PHE A 331 -4.83 19.00 10.76
CA PHE A 331 -4.11 18.25 9.73
C PHE A 331 -3.89 16.78 10.13
N LYS A 332 -3.45 16.53 11.37
CA LYS A 332 -3.22 15.17 11.91
C LYS A 332 -4.48 14.29 11.92
N THR A 333 -5.69 14.84 11.75
CA THR A 333 -6.90 14.01 11.60
C THR A 333 -6.97 13.27 10.27
N GLY A 334 -6.24 13.72 9.24
CA GLY A 334 -6.30 13.19 7.87
C GLY A 334 -7.60 13.50 7.10
N LYS A 335 -8.61 14.11 7.73
CA LYS A 335 -9.96 14.32 7.13
C LYS A 335 -9.95 15.10 5.81
N PHE A 336 -8.95 15.95 5.58
CA PHE A 336 -8.79 16.69 4.32
C PHE A 336 -8.61 15.77 3.09
N LEU A 337 -8.24 14.50 3.28
CA LEU A 337 -8.15 13.49 2.22
C LEU A 337 -9.51 13.15 1.60
N ASN A 338 -10.62 13.57 2.22
CA ASN A 338 -11.97 13.51 1.68
C ASN A 338 -12.44 14.86 1.08
N ASN A 339 -11.55 15.83 0.86
CA ASN A 339 -11.90 17.13 0.27
C ASN A 339 -11.77 17.14 -1.26
N ALA A 340 -12.80 17.63 -1.96
CA ALA A 340 -12.78 17.79 -3.42
C ALA A 340 -11.62 18.66 -3.95
N ARG A 341 -11.15 19.67 -3.19
CA ARG A 341 -9.96 20.49 -3.52
C ARG A 341 -8.72 19.61 -3.67
N TRP A 342 -8.47 18.74 -2.69
CA TRP A 342 -7.32 17.83 -2.68
C TRP A 342 -7.40 16.84 -3.86
N LEU A 343 -8.58 16.26 -4.10
CA LEU A 343 -8.82 15.30 -5.19
C LEU A 343 -8.49 15.89 -6.58
N ILE A 344 -9.03 17.07 -6.91
CA ILE A 344 -8.82 17.66 -8.24
C ILE A 344 -7.37 18.14 -8.44
N GLN A 345 -6.75 18.70 -7.40
CA GLN A 345 -5.35 19.13 -7.46
C GLN A 345 -4.40 17.95 -7.69
N TYR A 346 -4.60 16.85 -6.96
CA TYR A 346 -3.79 15.64 -7.15
C TYR A 346 -3.97 15.09 -8.57
N TYR A 347 -5.19 15.05 -9.10
CA TYR A 347 -5.45 14.59 -10.47
C TYR A 347 -4.80 15.49 -11.52
N ILE A 348 -4.93 16.81 -11.38
CA ILE A 348 -4.32 17.82 -12.27
C ILE A 348 -2.80 17.60 -12.34
N PHE A 349 -2.09 17.54 -11.22
CA PHE A 349 -0.63 17.37 -11.21
C PHE A 349 -0.16 15.91 -11.41
N ASN A 350 -1.08 14.96 -11.53
CA ASN A 350 -0.79 13.64 -12.10
C ASN A 350 -1.03 13.59 -13.62
N HIS A 351 -1.72 14.60 -14.18
CA HIS A 351 -2.05 14.69 -15.61
C HIS A 351 -1.20 15.72 -16.38
N LEU A 352 -0.69 16.75 -15.70
CA LEU A 352 0.25 17.72 -16.24
C LEU A 352 1.69 17.25 -15.97
N ASN A 353 2.49 17.12 -17.04
CA ASN A 353 3.81 16.50 -17.03
C ASN A 353 4.94 17.41 -17.53
N SER A 354 4.66 18.67 -17.83
CA SER A 354 5.66 19.69 -18.19
C SER A 354 5.44 21.01 -17.46
N GLU A 355 6.52 21.75 -17.25
CA GLU A 355 6.52 23.10 -16.70
C GLU A 355 5.56 24.03 -17.46
N ASP A 356 5.66 24.06 -18.79
CA ASP A 356 4.77 24.85 -19.66
C ASP A 356 3.29 24.58 -19.38
N SER A 357 2.90 23.30 -19.25
CA SER A 357 1.50 22.93 -19.04
C SER A 357 0.95 23.35 -17.67
N ILE A 358 1.83 23.47 -16.66
CA ILE A 358 1.50 23.99 -15.33
C ILE A 358 1.36 25.52 -15.38
N ILE A 359 2.25 26.20 -16.12
CA ILE A 359 2.20 27.65 -16.35
C ILE A 359 0.95 28.04 -17.15
N GLU A 360 0.56 27.28 -18.17
CA GLU A 360 -0.70 27.46 -18.92
C GLU A 360 -1.92 27.36 -18.00
N LEU A 361 -1.97 26.35 -17.12
CA LEU A 361 -3.04 26.23 -16.13
C LEU A 361 -3.07 27.43 -15.18
N ALA A 362 -1.91 27.86 -14.67
CA ALA A 362 -1.81 29.00 -13.77
C ALA A 362 -2.32 30.29 -14.42
N LYS A 363 -1.97 30.54 -15.68
CA LYS A 363 -2.46 31.66 -16.50
C LYS A 363 -3.97 31.61 -16.69
N GLU A 364 -4.52 30.44 -17.03
CA GLU A 364 -5.96 30.27 -17.25
C GLU A 364 -6.77 30.46 -15.96
N VAL A 365 -6.33 29.88 -14.84
CA VAL A 365 -6.96 30.06 -13.53
C VAL A 365 -6.96 31.52 -13.10
N TYR A 366 -5.83 32.23 -13.27
CA TYR A 366 -5.75 33.66 -12.97
C TYR A 366 -6.68 34.51 -13.87
N PHE A 367 -6.72 34.21 -15.17
CA PHE A 367 -7.59 34.88 -16.13
C PHE A 367 -9.09 34.70 -15.79
N MET A 368 -9.51 33.47 -15.48
CA MET A 368 -10.89 33.20 -15.05
C MET A 368 -11.23 33.92 -13.74
N LEU A 369 -10.36 33.90 -12.72
CA LEU A 369 -10.56 34.63 -11.47
C LEU A 369 -10.70 36.14 -11.70
N LYS A 370 -9.85 36.73 -12.55
CA LYS A 370 -9.91 38.16 -12.91
C LYS A 370 -11.23 38.52 -13.61
N LYS A 371 -11.77 37.65 -14.48
CA LYS A 371 -13.12 37.80 -15.06
C LYS A 371 -14.20 37.74 -13.98
N CYS A 372 -14.18 36.73 -13.10
CA CYS A 372 -15.14 36.58 -12.00
C CYS A 372 -15.15 37.81 -11.07
N ILE A 373 -13.98 38.30 -10.67
CA ILE A 373 -13.84 39.51 -9.82
C ILE A 373 -14.43 40.73 -10.52
N LYS A 374 -14.20 40.90 -11.83
CA LYS A 374 -14.77 42.01 -12.60
C LYS A 374 -16.30 41.94 -12.66
N GLN A 375 -16.88 40.74 -12.81
CA GLN A 375 -18.33 40.55 -12.74
C GLN A 375 -18.87 40.86 -11.33
N LYS A 376 -18.28 40.27 -10.27
CA LYS A 376 -18.76 40.46 -8.89
C LYS A 376 -18.61 41.89 -8.37
N LYS A 377 -17.59 42.64 -8.83
CA LYS A 377 -17.49 44.09 -8.61
C LYS A 377 -18.64 44.88 -9.26
N LYS A 378 -19.12 44.47 -10.44
CA LYS A 378 -20.32 45.07 -11.07
C LYS A 378 -21.62 44.68 -10.36
N GLU A 379 -21.74 43.44 -9.90
CA GLU A 379 -22.88 42.95 -9.10
C GLU A 379 -22.93 43.54 -7.67
N LYS A 380 -21.95 44.35 -7.28
CA LYS A 380 -21.80 44.96 -5.94
C LYS A 380 -21.69 43.94 -4.80
N SER A 381 -21.28 42.70 -5.10
CA SER A 381 -21.08 41.64 -4.12
C SER A 381 -19.68 41.72 -3.51
N ALA A 382 -19.51 42.55 -2.47
CA ALA A 382 -18.21 42.84 -1.87
C ALA A 382 -17.59 41.63 -1.17
N GLU A 383 -18.42 40.75 -0.60
CA GLU A 383 -18.04 39.53 0.09
C GLU A 383 -17.48 38.50 -0.90
N GLU A 384 -18.16 38.28 -2.04
CA GLU A 384 -17.67 37.39 -3.10
C GLU A 384 -16.38 37.92 -3.74
N VAL A 385 -16.26 39.24 -3.92
CA VAL A 385 -15.01 39.85 -4.40
C VAL A 385 -13.85 39.56 -3.47
N LYS A 386 -14.02 39.77 -2.16
CA LYS A 386 -12.99 39.43 -1.15
C LYS A 386 -12.67 37.93 -1.16
N TYR A 387 -13.67 37.07 -1.36
CA TYR A 387 -13.46 35.63 -1.44
C TYR A 387 -12.61 35.24 -2.66
N LEU A 388 -12.94 35.77 -3.84
CA LEU A 388 -12.17 35.53 -5.08
C LEU A 388 -10.75 36.09 -5.00
N GLU A 389 -10.57 37.28 -4.41
CA GLU A 389 -9.26 37.85 -4.13
C GLU A 389 -8.46 36.97 -3.15
N SER A 390 -9.10 36.36 -2.14
CA SER A 390 -8.45 35.37 -1.26
C SER A 390 -8.02 34.09 -1.98
N ILE A 391 -8.69 33.69 -3.06
CA ILE A 391 -8.27 32.54 -3.90
C ILE A 391 -7.03 32.91 -4.73
N ILE A 392 -6.94 34.16 -5.22
CA ILE A 392 -5.70 34.68 -5.83
C ILE A 392 -4.56 34.61 -4.82
N ASP A 393 -4.76 35.06 -3.57
CA ASP A 393 -3.74 34.99 -2.50
C ASP A 393 -3.38 33.54 -2.08
N LYS A 394 -4.27 32.56 -2.30
CA LYS A 394 -3.99 31.12 -2.11
C LYS A 394 -3.15 30.56 -3.26
N CYS A 395 -3.28 31.06 -4.48
CA CYS A 395 -2.65 30.50 -5.68
C CYS A 395 -1.34 31.22 -6.08
N PHE A 396 -1.27 32.53 -5.89
CA PHE A 396 -0.28 33.41 -6.51
C PHE A 396 0.38 34.33 -5.48
N VAL A 397 1.51 34.91 -5.90
CA VAL A 397 2.32 35.84 -5.10
C VAL A 397 2.97 36.85 -6.05
N LYS A 398 3.28 38.07 -5.58
CA LYS A 398 4.02 39.04 -6.39
C LYS A 398 5.42 38.53 -6.68
N SER A 399 5.98 38.86 -7.85
CA SER A 399 7.34 38.47 -8.23
C SER A 399 8.42 38.94 -7.25
N SER A 400 8.22 40.10 -6.60
CA SER A 400 9.06 40.60 -5.50
C SER A 400 9.09 39.67 -4.29
N ASP A 401 8.00 38.95 -4.04
CA ASP A 401 7.75 38.17 -2.82
C ASP A 401 7.81 36.65 -3.10
N ALA A 402 8.03 36.26 -4.36
CA ALA A 402 8.13 34.87 -4.79
C ALA A 402 9.37 34.17 -4.19
N ASN A 403 10.52 34.84 -4.22
CA ASN A 403 11.83 34.27 -3.87
C ASN A 403 12.27 34.56 -2.42
N THR A 404 11.32 34.56 -1.47
CA THR A 404 11.62 34.81 -0.05
C THR A 404 12.49 33.70 0.55
N ILE A 405 13.18 34.01 1.66
CA ILE A 405 13.89 33.01 2.49
C ILE A 405 12.97 31.83 2.84
N LYS A 406 11.71 32.11 3.18
CA LYS A 406 10.70 31.10 3.52
C LYS A 406 10.28 30.24 2.33
N THR A 407 10.26 30.79 1.11
CA THR A 407 10.10 29.99 -0.12
C THR A 407 11.29 29.06 -0.31
N LYS A 408 12.52 29.61 -0.18
CA LYS A 408 13.75 28.83 -0.29
C LYS A 408 13.79 27.69 0.70
N HIS A 409 13.44 27.90 1.98
CA HIS A 409 13.37 26.84 3.00
C HIS A 409 12.46 25.66 2.59
N ARG A 410 11.31 25.94 1.96
CA ARG A 410 10.39 24.90 1.47
C ARG A 410 11.00 24.06 0.34
N ILE A 411 11.66 24.71 -0.61
CA ILE A 411 12.38 24.04 -1.71
C ILE A 411 13.60 23.29 -1.17
N ASN A 412 14.37 23.91 -0.26
CA ASN A 412 15.53 23.33 0.39
C ASN A 412 15.18 22.02 1.09
N ILE A 413 14.13 21.95 1.91
CA ILE A 413 13.71 20.69 2.56
C ILE A 413 13.54 19.57 1.51
N LEU A 414 12.80 19.84 0.44
CA LEU A 414 12.57 18.85 -0.61
C LEU A 414 13.87 18.49 -1.36
N THR A 415 14.71 19.47 -1.69
CA THR A 415 15.98 19.20 -2.38
C THR A 415 17.05 18.60 -1.49
N THR A 416 17.08 18.83 -0.18
CA THR A 416 18.06 18.20 0.72
C THR A 416 17.70 16.74 1.00
N ILE A 417 16.41 16.39 0.93
CA ILE A 417 15.91 15.00 1.05
C ILE A 417 15.94 14.25 -0.29
N TYR A 418 15.51 14.88 -1.40
CA TYR A 418 15.28 14.26 -2.71
C TYR A 418 16.25 14.67 -3.83
N LYS A 419 17.38 15.30 -3.51
CA LYS A 419 18.49 15.43 -4.46
C LYS A 419 19.22 14.10 -4.55
N GLU A 420 19.67 13.79 -5.76
CA GLU A 420 20.34 12.54 -6.14
C GLU A 420 21.24 11.95 -5.03
N SER A 421 20.84 10.79 -4.53
CA SER A 421 21.58 10.09 -3.49
C SER A 421 22.95 9.64 -4.01
N PRO A 422 24.06 9.85 -3.27
CA PRO A 422 25.36 9.28 -3.60
C PRO A 422 25.34 7.75 -3.72
N LEU A 423 24.38 7.05 -3.10
CA LEU A 423 24.20 5.61 -3.26
C LEU A 423 23.78 5.18 -4.67
N LEU A 424 23.21 6.08 -5.48
CA LEU A 424 22.94 5.81 -6.90
C LEU A 424 24.25 5.58 -7.66
N ASN A 425 25.38 6.12 -7.22
CA ASN A 425 26.69 5.81 -7.83
C ASN A 425 27.19 4.38 -7.45
N VAL A 426 26.41 3.61 -6.70
CA VAL A 426 26.80 2.30 -6.14
C VAL A 426 25.82 1.20 -6.53
N PHE A 427 24.51 1.50 -6.53
CA PHE A 427 23.44 0.50 -6.61
C PHE A 427 22.10 1.13 -7.04
N PRO A 428 21.25 0.45 -7.84
CA PRO A 428 20.03 1.08 -8.37
C PRO A 428 18.93 1.34 -7.33
N PHE A 429 18.77 0.52 -6.28
CA PHE A 429 17.63 0.62 -5.35
C PHE A 429 17.96 1.43 -4.08
N THR A 430 18.03 2.76 -4.23
CA THR A 430 18.19 3.72 -3.13
C THR A 430 16.82 4.16 -2.57
N ASP A 431 16.79 5.03 -1.55
CA ASP A 431 15.54 5.49 -0.88
C ASP A 431 14.43 5.98 -1.83
N ASP A 432 14.79 6.59 -2.97
CA ASP A 432 13.84 7.02 -4.01
C ASP A 432 13.39 5.91 -4.99
N VAL A 433 14.13 4.81 -5.08
CA VAL A 433 13.96 3.74 -6.08
C VAL A 433 13.64 2.43 -5.36
N SER A 434 12.36 2.11 -5.28
CA SER A 434 11.92 0.86 -4.65
C SER A 434 12.30 -0.38 -5.48
N ILE A 435 12.63 -1.48 -4.78
CA ILE A 435 12.77 -2.80 -5.41
C ILE A 435 11.42 -3.23 -6.01
N PRO A 436 11.40 -3.79 -7.24
CA PRO A 436 10.22 -4.45 -7.80
C PRO A 436 9.56 -5.47 -6.86
N GLY A 437 8.39 -5.12 -6.34
CA GLY A 437 7.60 -6.00 -5.47
C GLY A 437 6.85 -7.07 -6.26
N TYR A 438 6.77 -8.28 -5.71
CA TYR A 438 6.00 -9.37 -6.33
C TYR A 438 4.49 -9.07 -6.34
N ARG A 439 3.81 -9.60 -7.35
CA ARG A 439 2.39 -9.37 -7.63
C ARG A 439 1.79 -10.50 -8.47
N ALA A 440 0.46 -10.51 -8.57
CA ALA A 440 -0.24 -11.41 -9.48
C ALA A 440 -0.10 -10.93 -10.94
N ILE A 441 0.38 -11.79 -11.85
CA ILE A 441 0.48 -11.49 -13.30
C ILE A 441 -0.16 -12.61 -14.14
N PRO A 442 -0.54 -12.36 -15.41
CA PRO A 442 -1.11 -13.37 -16.29
C PRO A 442 -0.01 -14.20 -16.96
N SER A 443 -0.27 -15.49 -17.19
CA SER A 443 0.67 -16.35 -17.89
C SER A 443 0.93 -15.90 -19.32
N TYR A 444 2.20 -15.93 -19.72
CA TYR A 444 2.67 -15.67 -21.07
C TYR A 444 2.74 -16.97 -21.88
N ASN A 445 2.34 -16.91 -23.16
CA ASN A 445 2.53 -17.96 -24.14
C ASN A 445 3.55 -17.47 -25.20
N ARG A 446 4.78 -17.98 -25.14
CA ARG A 446 5.89 -17.57 -26.02
C ARG A 446 5.61 -17.90 -27.49
N LYS A 447 4.94 -19.02 -27.78
CA LYS A 447 4.62 -19.46 -29.14
C LYS A 447 3.58 -18.59 -29.83
N GLU A 448 2.67 -17.99 -29.06
CA GLU A 448 1.60 -17.12 -29.57
C GLU A 448 1.90 -15.62 -29.40
N ASP A 449 2.98 -15.26 -28.69
CA ASP A 449 3.31 -13.88 -28.26
C ASP A 449 2.09 -13.21 -27.60
N SER A 450 1.49 -13.90 -26.64
CA SER A 450 0.20 -13.52 -26.04
C SER A 450 0.10 -13.83 -24.54
N PHE A 451 -0.80 -13.13 -23.84
CA PHE A 451 -1.05 -13.34 -22.41
C PHE A 451 -2.42 -13.96 -22.18
N ASN A 452 -2.46 -15.02 -21.37
CA ASN A 452 -3.71 -15.63 -20.93
C ASN A 452 -4.22 -14.93 -19.67
N VAL A 453 -5.07 -13.92 -19.85
CA VAL A 453 -5.67 -13.11 -18.77
C VAL A 453 -6.48 -13.97 -17.78
N GLY A 454 -6.99 -15.14 -18.20
CA GLY A 454 -7.71 -16.08 -17.34
C GLY A 454 -6.83 -16.99 -16.48
N LYS A 455 -5.51 -17.01 -16.68
CA LYS A 455 -4.55 -17.80 -15.91
C LYS A 455 -3.51 -16.88 -15.26
N VAL A 456 -3.73 -16.49 -14.01
CA VAL A 456 -2.80 -15.66 -13.23
C VAL A 456 -1.94 -16.49 -12.27
N TYR A 457 -0.80 -15.95 -11.85
CA TYR A 457 0.16 -16.59 -10.93
C TYR A 457 0.94 -15.56 -10.09
N SER A 458 1.59 -15.98 -9.00
CA SER A 458 2.39 -15.10 -8.14
C SER A 458 3.82 -15.03 -8.66
N ASN A 459 4.30 -13.86 -9.06
CA ASN A 459 5.58 -13.73 -9.76
C ASN A 459 6.78 -13.54 -8.81
N CYS A 460 6.77 -14.14 -7.62
CA CYS A 460 7.79 -13.87 -6.58
C CYS A 460 9.23 -14.19 -7.03
N VAL A 461 9.44 -15.32 -7.69
CA VAL A 461 10.76 -15.71 -8.21
C VAL A 461 11.16 -14.83 -9.40
N GLU A 462 10.23 -14.53 -10.31
CA GLU A 462 10.44 -13.61 -11.42
C GLU A 462 10.78 -12.19 -10.94
N ALA A 463 10.13 -11.68 -9.90
CA ALA A 463 10.36 -10.34 -9.34
C ALA A 463 11.73 -10.27 -8.62
N GLY A 464 12.13 -11.33 -7.93
CA GLY A 464 13.49 -11.45 -7.39
C GLY A 464 14.55 -11.45 -8.50
N LEU A 465 14.32 -12.20 -9.59
CA LEU A 465 15.17 -12.18 -10.78
C LEU A 465 15.20 -10.83 -11.48
N LEU A 466 14.06 -10.15 -11.67
CA LEU A 466 14.00 -8.80 -12.24
C LEU A 466 14.89 -7.85 -11.44
N SER A 467 14.75 -7.93 -10.12
CA SER A 467 15.51 -7.08 -9.20
C SER A 467 17.01 -7.38 -9.27
N LEU A 468 17.40 -8.65 -9.31
CA LEU A 468 18.79 -9.07 -9.54
C LEU A 468 19.32 -8.51 -10.86
N PHE A 469 18.57 -8.64 -11.95
CA PHE A 469 19.00 -8.18 -13.27
C PHE A 469 19.09 -6.66 -13.38
N CYS A 470 18.22 -5.90 -12.70
CA CYS A 470 18.42 -4.47 -12.52
C CYS A 470 19.80 -4.18 -11.89
N CYS A 471 20.23 -4.93 -10.87
CA CYS A 471 21.55 -4.73 -10.26
C CYS A 471 22.71 -5.08 -11.20
N LEU A 472 22.60 -6.19 -11.94
CA LEU A 472 23.61 -6.65 -12.89
C LEU A 472 23.75 -5.70 -14.09
N ALA A 473 22.63 -5.18 -14.59
CA ALA A 473 22.56 -4.26 -15.71
C ALA A 473 22.91 -2.82 -15.35
N TYR A 474 22.91 -2.47 -14.05
CA TYR A 474 23.10 -1.10 -13.62
C TYR A 474 24.52 -0.58 -13.84
N ASP A 475 24.62 0.44 -14.68
CA ASP A 475 25.82 1.22 -14.91
C ASP A 475 25.80 2.46 -13.99
N PRO A 476 26.68 2.54 -12.98
CA PRO A 476 26.72 3.67 -12.05
C PRO A 476 27.24 4.96 -12.67
N GLU A 477 27.89 4.91 -13.85
CA GLU A 477 28.44 6.08 -14.53
C GLU A 477 27.32 6.85 -15.25
N THR A 478 26.54 6.15 -16.08
CA THR A 478 25.40 6.72 -16.82
C THR A 478 24.13 6.77 -15.97
N ARG A 479 24.07 5.97 -14.90
CA ARG A 479 22.88 5.70 -14.07
C ARG A 479 21.73 5.06 -14.84
N GLU A 480 22.06 4.38 -15.93
CA GLU A 480 21.14 3.64 -16.79
C GLU A 480 21.36 2.13 -16.65
N TYR A 481 20.41 1.34 -17.13
CA TYR A 481 20.55 -0.10 -17.26
C TYR A 481 21.03 -0.44 -18.68
N THR A 482 22.08 -1.25 -18.78
CA THR A 482 22.64 -1.76 -20.04
C THR A 482 22.95 -3.25 -19.93
N THR A 483 22.88 -3.96 -21.05
CA THR A 483 23.23 -5.39 -21.15
C THR A 483 24.53 -5.63 -21.91
N GLU A 484 25.17 -4.58 -22.45
CA GLU A 484 26.32 -4.70 -23.35
C GLU A 484 27.54 -5.41 -22.73
N HIS A 485 27.75 -5.26 -21.42
CA HIS A 485 28.85 -5.92 -20.70
C HIS A 485 28.58 -7.40 -20.36
N MET A 486 27.36 -7.90 -20.57
CA MET A 486 26.98 -9.28 -20.22
C MET A 486 27.32 -10.29 -21.33
N GLY A 487 27.61 -9.83 -22.54
CA GLY A 487 27.86 -10.67 -23.72
C GLY A 487 26.60 -10.92 -24.55
N ASN A 488 26.45 -12.14 -25.06
CA ASN A 488 25.36 -12.52 -25.97
C ASN A 488 24.04 -12.83 -25.22
N VAL A 489 23.48 -11.81 -24.55
CA VAL A 489 22.18 -11.90 -23.87
C VAL A 489 21.03 -12.25 -24.82
N SER A 490 19.97 -12.82 -24.27
CA SER A 490 18.77 -13.16 -25.04
C SER A 490 18.10 -11.89 -25.63
N PRO A 491 17.44 -11.99 -26.81
CA PRO A 491 16.76 -10.85 -27.42
C PRO A 491 15.69 -10.22 -26.53
N ASP A 492 15.00 -11.03 -25.72
CA ASP A 492 13.97 -10.54 -24.79
C ASP A 492 14.59 -9.78 -23.61
N LEU A 493 15.72 -10.27 -23.04
CA LEU A 493 16.42 -9.57 -21.96
C LEU A 493 16.97 -8.22 -22.45
N LYS A 494 17.54 -8.18 -23.65
CA LYS A 494 17.97 -6.94 -24.28
C LYS A 494 16.80 -5.99 -24.53
N GLY A 495 15.75 -6.46 -25.20
CA GLY A 495 14.56 -5.66 -25.51
C GLY A 495 13.83 -5.15 -24.26
N PHE A 496 13.92 -5.86 -23.14
CA PHE A 496 13.41 -5.39 -21.85
C PHE A 496 14.20 -4.18 -21.33
N PHE A 497 15.54 -4.24 -21.29
CA PHE A 497 16.35 -3.13 -20.80
C PHE A 497 16.48 -1.97 -21.81
N ASP A 498 16.39 -2.22 -23.12
CA ASP A 498 16.23 -1.16 -24.13
C ASP A 498 14.93 -0.35 -23.90
N MET A 499 13.89 -0.98 -23.35
CA MET A 499 12.58 -0.38 -23.05
C MET A 499 12.51 0.23 -21.64
N TYR A 500 13.15 -0.39 -20.65
CA TYR A 500 13.22 0.02 -19.25
C TYR A 500 14.67 0.35 -18.88
N ASN A 501 15.29 1.33 -19.56
CA ASN A 501 16.72 1.61 -19.45
C ASN A 501 17.12 2.46 -18.23
N LYS A 502 16.20 2.81 -17.34
CA LYS A 502 16.47 3.66 -16.16
C LYS A 502 15.76 3.13 -14.92
N PRO A 503 16.37 3.25 -13.72
CA PRO A 503 15.70 2.99 -12.45
C PRO A 503 14.38 3.76 -12.33
N LEU A 504 13.34 3.10 -11.82
CA LEU A 504 12.01 3.68 -11.61
C LEU A 504 11.75 3.83 -10.11
N GLU A 505 11.18 4.97 -9.69
CA GLU A 505 10.83 5.17 -8.26
C GLU A 505 9.92 4.04 -7.72
N THR A 506 9.06 3.50 -8.57
CA THR A 506 8.13 2.40 -8.25
C THR A 506 7.88 1.52 -9.46
N ASP A 507 7.77 0.21 -9.22
CA ASP A 507 7.47 -0.79 -10.25
C ASP A 507 6.05 -0.68 -10.80
N THR A 508 5.86 -1.15 -12.02
CA THR A 508 4.55 -1.17 -12.70
C THR A 508 4.15 -2.58 -13.08
N TYR A 509 2.85 -2.83 -13.13
CA TYR A 509 2.33 -4.13 -13.59
C TYR A 509 2.77 -4.45 -15.02
N GLU A 510 2.87 -3.42 -15.85
CA GLU A 510 3.35 -3.47 -17.21
C GLU A 510 4.82 -3.94 -17.26
N MET A 511 5.68 -3.38 -16.40
CA MET A 511 7.08 -3.83 -16.25
C MET A 511 7.17 -5.31 -15.86
N HIS A 512 6.38 -5.76 -14.87
CA HIS A 512 6.36 -7.18 -14.48
C HIS A 512 5.81 -8.11 -15.59
N ARG A 513 4.84 -7.64 -16.38
CA ARG A 513 4.34 -8.37 -17.54
C ARG A 513 5.38 -8.49 -18.65
N GLU A 514 6.05 -7.39 -19.00
CA GLU A 514 7.09 -7.43 -20.03
C GLU A 514 8.30 -8.24 -19.55
N TRP A 515 8.66 -8.17 -18.27
CA TRP A 515 9.67 -9.05 -17.65
C TRP A 515 9.31 -10.54 -17.75
N SER A 516 8.04 -10.92 -17.58
CA SER A 516 7.65 -12.33 -17.72
C SER A 516 7.92 -12.91 -19.12
N LYS A 517 8.01 -12.08 -20.17
CA LYS A 517 8.45 -12.53 -21.50
C LYS A 517 9.91 -12.95 -21.54
N VAL A 518 10.74 -12.39 -20.66
CA VAL A 518 12.16 -12.73 -20.56
C VAL A 518 12.35 -14.13 -19.95
N VAL A 519 11.50 -14.51 -18.98
CA VAL A 519 11.74 -15.68 -18.11
C VAL A 519 10.71 -16.82 -18.18
N ALA A 520 9.53 -16.61 -18.79
CA ALA A 520 8.53 -17.67 -18.97
C ALA A 520 8.77 -18.49 -20.25
N ASP A 521 8.39 -19.77 -20.24
CA ASP A 521 8.43 -20.70 -21.37
C ASP A 521 9.79 -20.71 -22.09
N LEU A 522 10.89 -20.75 -21.32
CA LEU A 522 12.25 -20.91 -21.85
C LEU A 522 12.45 -22.33 -22.41
N GLU A 523 13.32 -22.49 -23.40
CA GLU A 523 13.52 -23.77 -24.10
C GLU A 523 14.27 -24.81 -23.25
N ASN A 524 15.16 -24.35 -22.36
CA ASN A 524 15.96 -25.19 -21.49
C ASN A 524 15.12 -26.06 -20.53
N VAL A 525 15.14 -27.36 -20.78
CA VAL A 525 14.32 -28.36 -20.06
C VAL A 525 14.67 -28.48 -18.57
N ASN A 526 15.87 -28.06 -18.16
CA ASN A 526 16.31 -28.12 -16.77
C ASN A 526 15.72 -26.97 -15.91
N ILE A 527 15.18 -25.92 -16.55
CA ILE A 527 14.47 -24.85 -15.84
C ILE A 527 13.10 -25.36 -15.40
N ARG A 528 12.88 -25.30 -14.08
CA ARG A 528 11.68 -25.77 -13.38
C ARG A 528 10.66 -24.65 -13.20
N TYR A 529 9.42 -24.98 -13.52
CA TYR A 529 8.23 -24.14 -13.38
C TYR A 529 7.15 -24.93 -12.63
N LEU A 530 6.34 -24.23 -11.84
CA LEU A 530 5.26 -24.79 -11.04
C LEU A 530 3.99 -25.07 -11.86
N LYS A 531 3.85 -24.49 -13.06
CA LYS A 531 2.72 -24.75 -13.97
C LYS A 531 3.16 -25.47 -15.25
N GLU A 532 2.29 -26.37 -15.72
CA GLU A 532 2.44 -27.13 -16.97
C GLU A 532 2.73 -26.25 -18.20
N ASN A 533 2.22 -25.01 -18.22
CA ASN A 533 2.48 -24.04 -19.30
C ASN A 533 3.81 -23.27 -19.13
N ARG A 534 4.79 -23.82 -18.40
CA ARG A 534 6.13 -23.24 -18.16
C ARG A 534 6.07 -21.76 -17.73
N ASN A 535 5.19 -21.49 -16.77
CA ASN A 535 5.01 -20.20 -16.10
C ASN A 535 5.04 -20.44 -14.58
N GLU A 536 5.28 -19.38 -13.80
CA GLU A 536 5.52 -19.45 -12.34
C GLU A 536 6.77 -20.27 -12.04
N LEU A 537 7.92 -19.60 -11.99
CA LEU A 537 9.21 -20.25 -11.72
C LEU A 537 9.24 -20.93 -10.34
N ALA A 538 9.82 -22.13 -10.26
CA ALA A 538 10.10 -22.77 -8.98
C ALA A 538 11.24 -22.03 -8.26
N SER A 539 11.10 -21.81 -6.94
CA SER A 539 12.17 -21.19 -6.15
C SER A 539 13.27 -22.20 -5.85
N GLY A 540 14.53 -21.74 -5.90
CA GLY A 540 15.70 -22.52 -5.55
C GLY A 540 16.95 -21.93 -6.20
N ILE A 541 18.10 -22.04 -5.55
CA ILE A 541 19.35 -21.41 -6.01
C ILE A 541 19.84 -22.08 -7.30
N ILE A 542 19.75 -23.40 -7.43
CA ILE A 542 20.19 -24.08 -8.65
C ILE A 542 19.24 -23.78 -9.82
N ASN A 543 17.92 -23.79 -9.60
CA ASN A 543 16.98 -23.36 -10.64
C ASN A 543 17.24 -21.92 -11.11
N MET A 544 17.49 -21.00 -10.17
CA MET A 544 17.86 -19.61 -10.46
C MET A 544 19.11 -19.51 -11.35
N LEU A 545 20.14 -20.31 -11.07
CA LEU A 545 21.38 -20.34 -11.84
C LEU A 545 21.17 -20.81 -13.29
N TYR A 546 20.36 -21.86 -13.51
CA TYR A 546 19.99 -22.29 -14.87
C TYR A 546 19.31 -21.15 -15.65
N ILE A 547 18.41 -20.40 -15.01
CA ILE A 547 17.68 -19.29 -15.65
C ILE A 547 18.63 -18.15 -16.01
N ILE A 548 19.54 -17.77 -15.10
CA ILE A 548 20.54 -16.73 -15.35
C ILE A 548 21.43 -17.13 -16.53
N ALA A 549 21.95 -18.35 -16.54
CA ALA A 549 22.83 -18.84 -17.61
C ALA A 549 22.10 -18.89 -18.97
N GLU A 550 20.83 -19.28 -18.99
CA GLU A 550 19.99 -19.29 -20.20
C GLU A 550 19.80 -17.88 -20.77
N ILE A 551 19.23 -16.95 -20.00
CA ILE A 551 18.85 -15.63 -20.54
C ILE A 551 20.04 -14.71 -20.80
N THR A 552 21.23 -15.05 -20.29
CA THR A 552 22.49 -14.36 -20.60
C THR A 552 23.31 -15.02 -21.70
N GLY A 553 22.82 -16.13 -22.28
CA GLY A 553 23.49 -16.85 -23.36
C GLY A 553 24.73 -17.65 -22.94
N LYS A 554 24.95 -17.83 -21.62
CA LYS A 554 26.09 -18.56 -21.05
C LYS A 554 25.85 -20.05 -20.87
N TYR A 555 24.59 -20.51 -20.98
CA TYR A 555 24.23 -21.90 -20.71
C TYR A 555 25.09 -22.92 -21.49
N SER A 556 25.37 -22.70 -22.78
CA SER A 556 26.21 -23.60 -23.57
C SER A 556 27.67 -23.69 -23.13
N GLU A 557 28.19 -22.67 -22.43
CA GLU A 557 29.55 -22.66 -21.87
C GLU A 557 29.60 -23.26 -20.46
N GLU A 558 28.47 -23.23 -19.74
CA GLU A 558 28.38 -23.60 -18.33
C GLU A 558 27.52 -24.86 -18.06
N GLU A 559 26.97 -25.48 -19.11
CA GLU A 559 26.09 -26.66 -19.06
C GLU A 559 26.71 -27.82 -18.26
N GLU A 560 27.99 -28.11 -18.46
CA GLU A 560 28.70 -29.18 -17.74
C GLU A 560 28.78 -28.89 -16.23
N SER A 561 29.08 -27.65 -15.85
CA SER A 561 29.14 -27.22 -14.45
C SER A 561 27.75 -27.28 -13.80
N LEU A 562 26.71 -26.79 -14.49
CA LEU A 562 25.33 -26.83 -13.99
C LEU A 562 24.82 -28.28 -13.83
N LYS A 563 25.14 -29.17 -14.77
CA LYS A 563 24.83 -30.61 -14.68
C LYS A 563 25.59 -31.30 -13.54
N GLU A 564 26.84 -30.93 -13.28
CA GLU A 564 27.60 -31.40 -12.12
C GLU A 564 26.89 -31.01 -10.81
N LEU A 565 26.46 -29.74 -10.69
CA LEU A 565 25.70 -29.26 -9.53
C LEU A 565 24.37 -30.04 -9.36
N SER A 566 23.62 -30.26 -10.43
CA SER A 566 22.40 -31.08 -10.41
C SER A 566 22.68 -32.54 -10.03
N THR A 567 23.79 -33.13 -10.48
CA THR A 567 24.15 -34.51 -10.12
C THR A 567 24.43 -34.62 -8.62
N LEU A 568 25.23 -33.71 -8.06
CA LEU A 568 25.51 -33.63 -6.62
C LEU A 568 24.25 -33.31 -5.77
N LEU A 569 23.25 -32.66 -6.38
CA LEU A 569 21.97 -32.34 -5.74
C LEU A 569 21.08 -33.59 -5.56
N GLU A 570 21.22 -34.64 -6.37
CA GLU A 570 20.46 -35.88 -6.21
C GLU A 570 21.07 -36.82 -5.14
N GLU A 571 22.34 -36.65 -4.78
CA GLU A 571 23.06 -37.58 -3.90
C GLU A 571 22.72 -37.41 -2.40
N GLN A 572 22.56 -38.53 -1.68
CA GLN A 572 22.14 -38.55 -0.26
C GLN A 572 23.31 -38.54 0.76
N ASP A 573 24.56 -38.34 0.33
CA ASP A 573 25.73 -38.33 1.24
C ASP A 573 26.01 -36.94 1.84
N ASN A 574 25.96 -36.84 3.18
CA ASN A 574 26.28 -35.64 3.95
C ASN A 574 27.68 -35.05 3.66
N LYS A 575 28.67 -35.87 3.29
CA LYS A 575 29.99 -35.35 2.87
C LYS A 575 29.90 -34.59 1.56
N LYS A 576 29.12 -35.10 0.61
CA LYS A 576 28.92 -34.49 -0.70
C LYS A 576 28.03 -33.25 -0.66
N GLN A 577 27.11 -33.15 0.31
CA GLN A 577 26.36 -31.91 0.57
C GLN A 577 27.29 -30.72 0.86
N ASN A 578 28.36 -30.92 1.64
CA ASN A 578 29.36 -29.87 1.90
C ASN A 578 30.17 -29.49 0.66
N GLU A 579 30.40 -30.43 -0.26
CA GLU A 579 31.05 -30.17 -1.54
C GLU A 579 30.13 -29.38 -2.49
N LEU A 580 28.88 -29.83 -2.63
CA LEU A 580 27.82 -29.14 -3.37
C LEU A 580 27.70 -27.68 -2.92
N PHE A 581 27.58 -27.43 -1.62
CA PHE A 581 27.46 -26.07 -1.09
C PHE A 581 28.68 -25.19 -1.42
N LYS A 582 29.90 -25.74 -1.43
CA LYS A 582 31.10 -25.00 -1.85
C LYS A 582 31.09 -24.70 -3.35
N LYS A 583 30.79 -25.69 -4.19
CA LYS A 583 30.72 -25.53 -5.65
C LYS A 583 29.65 -24.52 -6.06
N VAL A 584 28.47 -24.57 -5.45
CA VAL A 584 27.37 -23.62 -5.69
C VAL A 584 27.76 -22.19 -5.31
N LYS A 585 28.45 -21.99 -4.17
CA LYS A 585 28.96 -20.65 -3.81
C LYS A 585 29.95 -20.12 -4.84
N LEU A 586 30.97 -20.90 -5.18
CA LEU A 586 32.02 -20.51 -6.14
C LEU A 586 31.46 -20.22 -7.53
N TYR A 587 30.54 -21.07 -8.02
CA TYR A 587 29.90 -20.87 -9.32
C TYR A 587 28.96 -19.66 -9.32
N THR A 588 28.15 -19.47 -8.27
CA THR A 588 27.28 -18.28 -8.12
C THR A 588 28.08 -16.99 -8.10
N GLU A 589 29.16 -16.94 -7.30
CA GLU A 589 30.07 -15.79 -7.24
C GLU A 589 30.68 -15.49 -8.62
N LYS A 590 31.26 -16.51 -9.28
CA LYS A 590 31.85 -16.37 -10.62
C LYS A 590 30.82 -15.85 -11.64
N LEU A 591 29.63 -16.43 -11.69
CA LEU A 591 28.59 -16.05 -12.65
C LEU A 591 28.11 -14.61 -12.42
N ILE A 592 27.76 -14.24 -11.19
CA ILE A 592 27.30 -12.88 -10.83
C ILE A 592 28.38 -11.83 -11.11
N LEU A 593 29.64 -12.08 -10.73
CA LEU A 593 30.76 -11.17 -11.01
C LEU A 593 31.03 -11.04 -12.53
N SER A 594 30.77 -12.08 -13.32
CA SER A 594 30.93 -12.07 -14.78
C SER A 594 29.79 -11.36 -15.55
N LEU A 595 28.70 -11.00 -14.85
CA LEU A 595 27.52 -10.32 -15.40
C LEU A 595 27.35 -8.90 -14.88
N SER A 596 28.11 -8.52 -13.85
CA SER A 596 28.01 -7.21 -13.20
C SER A 596 28.87 -6.16 -13.93
N LYS A 597 28.33 -4.95 -14.13
CA LYS A 597 29.11 -3.82 -14.65
C LYS A 597 30.21 -3.44 -13.66
N LYS A 598 31.47 -3.65 -14.06
CA LYS A 598 32.65 -3.10 -13.38
C LYS A 598 32.71 -1.60 -13.61
N TYR A 599 33.03 -0.85 -12.56
CA TYR A 599 33.26 0.59 -12.62
C TYR A 599 34.66 0.91 -12.09
N SER A 600 35.46 1.51 -12.95
CA SER A 600 36.79 2.06 -12.70
C SER A 600 36.82 3.43 -13.36
N SER A 601 37.05 4.48 -12.58
CA SER A 601 37.40 5.78 -13.14
C SER A 601 38.74 5.69 -13.88
N GLU A 602 38.99 6.65 -14.77
CA GLU A 602 40.08 6.63 -15.77
C GLU A 602 41.42 6.08 -15.25
N GLU A 603 42.15 5.39 -16.14
CA GLU A 603 43.55 5.00 -15.91
C GLU A 603 44.33 6.23 -15.43
N ASN A 604 44.98 6.12 -14.26
CA ASN A 604 45.66 7.17 -13.47
C ASN A 604 44.83 7.96 -12.43
N SER A 605 43.57 7.62 -12.16
CA SER A 605 42.81 8.18 -11.02
C SER A 605 43.07 7.43 -9.70
N GLU A 606 43.24 8.15 -8.57
CA GLU A 606 43.41 7.56 -7.22
C GLU A 606 42.08 7.06 -6.59
N LEU A 607 40.99 7.03 -7.36
CA LEU A 607 39.65 6.70 -6.88
C LEU A 607 39.40 5.19 -6.85
N PRO A 608 38.69 4.65 -5.83
CA PRO A 608 38.53 3.22 -5.67
C PRO A 608 37.50 2.62 -6.65
N ASN A 609 37.82 1.45 -7.20
CA ASN A 609 36.89 0.65 -8.00
C ASN A 609 35.62 0.26 -7.20
N ARG A 610 34.49 0.10 -7.92
CA ARG A 610 33.27 -0.49 -7.34
C ARG A 610 33.53 -1.96 -6.99
N GLY A 611 33.58 -2.27 -5.70
CA GLY A 611 33.67 -3.63 -5.17
C GLY A 611 32.32 -4.33 -5.23
N ILE A 612 32.33 -5.63 -5.51
CA ILE A 612 31.13 -6.49 -5.50
C ILE A 612 31.48 -7.75 -4.73
N GLU A 613 30.64 -8.12 -3.79
CA GLU A 613 30.81 -9.26 -2.87
C GLU A 613 29.54 -10.12 -2.92
N VAL A 614 29.69 -11.43 -3.11
CA VAL A 614 28.58 -12.39 -3.29
C VAL A 614 28.67 -13.47 -2.23
N ASN A 615 27.65 -13.58 -1.39
CA ASN A 615 27.59 -14.53 -0.28
C ASN A 615 26.31 -15.36 -0.34
N ILE A 616 26.39 -16.63 0.07
CA ILE A 616 25.20 -17.46 0.33
C ILE A 616 25.22 -17.90 1.79
N LEU A 617 24.17 -17.53 2.53
CA LEU A 617 23.98 -17.81 3.96
C LEU A 617 22.85 -18.83 4.17
N LYS A 618 22.86 -19.52 5.32
CA LYS A 618 21.81 -20.46 5.76
C LYS A 618 21.42 -21.50 4.70
N MET A 619 22.40 -22.04 3.97
CA MET A 619 22.15 -23.02 2.90
C MET A 619 21.56 -24.31 3.47
N SER A 620 20.40 -24.72 2.95
CA SER A 620 19.77 -26.00 3.22
C SER A 620 19.44 -26.72 1.91
N LYS A 621 19.40 -28.05 1.94
CA LYS A 621 19.10 -28.92 0.80
C LYS A 621 17.76 -29.61 1.10
N CYS A 622 16.70 -29.22 0.40
CA CYS A 622 15.33 -29.65 0.71
C CYS A 622 14.52 -29.91 -0.58
N LEU A 623 13.31 -30.46 -0.41
CA LEU A 623 12.31 -30.57 -1.45
C LEU A 623 11.53 -29.23 -1.61
N ASP A 624 11.23 -28.85 -2.84
CA ASP A 624 10.26 -27.81 -3.18
C ASP A 624 8.80 -28.32 -3.06
N ILE A 625 7.81 -27.50 -3.44
CA ILE A 625 6.39 -27.94 -3.47
C ILE A 625 6.08 -29.02 -4.52
N SER A 626 6.89 -29.12 -5.57
CA SER A 626 6.79 -30.12 -6.64
C SER A 626 7.37 -31.49 -6.22
N LYS A 627 8.03 -31.55 -5.04
CA LYS A 627 8.84 -32.67 -4.55
C LYS A 627 10.14 -32.88 -5.34
N GLU A 628 10.68 -31.78 -5.85
CA GLU A 628 11.95 -31.69 -6.55
C GLU A 628 13.00 -31.11 -5.60
N MET A 629 14.23 -31.65 -5.62
CA MET A 629 15.29 -31.15 -4.72
C MET A 629 15.89 -29.84 -5.24
N ASP A 630 16.14 -28.87 -4.35
CA ASP A 630 16.98 -27.68 -4.61
C ASP A 630 17.72 -27.25 -3.32
N ILE A 631 18.52 -26.20 -3.45
CA ILE A 631 19.17 -25.50 -2.37
C ILE A 631 18.39 -24.22 -2.06
N PHE A 632 18.07 -24.04 -0.79
CA PHE A 632 17.42 -22.86 -0.23
C PHE A 632 18.40 -22.11 0.68
N GLY A 633 18.13 -20.84 0.95
CA GLY A 633 19.04 -19.97 1.70
C GLY A 633 18.97 -18.52 1.23
N GLU A 634 19.88 -17.69 1.75
CA GLU A 634 19.92 -16.25 1.49
C GLU A 634 21.12 -15.91 0.60
N LEU A 635 20.86 -15.54 -0.67
CA LEU A 635 21.85 -14.98 -1.58
C LEU A 635 21.96 -13.47 -1.31
N VAL A 636 23.11 -13.04 -0.79
CA VAL A 636 23.40 -11.65 -0.46
C VAL A 636 24.43 -11.13 -1.46
N ILE A 637 24.08 -10.07 -2.19
CA ILE A 637 24.98 -9.37 -3.12
C ILE A 637 25.17 -7.95 -2.62
N THR A 638 26.42 -7.61 -2.31
CA THR A 638 26.84 -6.34 -1.71
C THR A 638 27.72 -5.57 -2.68
N TYR A 639 27.40 -4.30 -2.89
CA TYR A 639 28.14 -3.37 -3.74
C TYR A 639 28.80 -2.32 -2.84
N ARG A 640 30.07 -2.01 -3.07
CA ARG A 640 30.89 -1.08 -2.27
C ARG A 640 31.55 -0.04 -3.18
N TYR A 641 31.56 1.23 -2.80
CA TYR A 641 32.28 2.30 -3.49
C TYR A 641 32.61 3.42 -2.52
N LEU A 642 33.89 3.81 -2.41
CA LEU A 642 34.37 4.67 -1.31
C LEU A 642 33.91 4.11 0.06
N ASN A 643 33.28 4.95 0.89
CA ASN A 643 32.69 4.57 2.19
C ASN A 643 31.22 4.13 2.09
N LEU A 644 30.67 4.04 0.88
CA LEU A 644 29.28 3.65 0.64
C LEU A 644 29.19 2.15 0.36
N GLU A 645 28.18 1.51 0.90
CA GLU A 645 27.85 0.11 0.66
C GLU A 645 26.32 -0.05 0.58
N GLY A 646 25.85 -0.94 -0.29
CA GLY A 646 24.43 -1.27 -0.42
C GLY A 646 24.24 -2.54 -1.25
N GLY A 647 23.10 -3.19 -1.13
CA GLY A 647 22.90 -4.49 -1.78
C GLY A 647 21.49 -5.05 -1.69
N ILE A 648 21.36 -6.30 -2.13
CA ILE A 648 20.13 -7.11 -2.07
C ILE A 648 20.38 -8.46 -1.42
N ASN A 649 19.38 -8.93 -0.67
CA ASN A 649 19.25 -10.29 -0.17
C ASN A 649 18.05 -10.94 -0.86
N LEU A 650 18.29 -12.04 -1.58
CA LEU A 650 17.28 -12.92 -2.15
C LEU A 650 17.18 -14.17 -1.25
N SER A 651 16.11 -14.25 -0.47
CA SER A 651 15.85 -15.32 0.48
C SER A 651 14.95 -16.39 -0.15
N HIS A 652 15.57 -17.48 -0.63
CA HIS A 652 14.88 -18.62 -1.23
C HIS A 652 14.29 -19.54 -0.15
N THR A 653 13.01 -19.87 -0.29
CA THR A 653 12.33 -20.94 0.45
C THR A 653 11.68 -21.92 -0.53
N SER A 654 11.26 -23.10 -0.06
CA SER A 654 10.60 -24.13 -0.90
C SER A 654 9.30 -23.69 -1.58
N ARG A 655 8.76 -22.50 -1.24
CA ARG A 655 7.49 -21.96 -1.73
C ARG A 655 7.55 -20.51 -2.22
N HIS A 656 8.69 -19.83 -2.09
CA HIS A 656 8.76 -18.39 -2.31
C HIS A 656 10.19 -17.90 -2.58
N LEU A 657 10.29 -16.69 -3.10
CA LEU A 657 11.52 -15.89 -3.08
C LEU A 657 11.20 -14.52 -2.50
N GLN A 658 11.63 -14.27 -1.25
CA GLN A 658 11.54 -12.92 -0.68
C GLN A 658 12.78 -12.12 -1.07
N ILE A 659 12.61 -10.84 -1.40
CA ILE A 659 13.71 -9.93 -1.68
C ILE A 659 13.70 -8.72 -0.75
N ARG A 660 14.89 -8.28 -0.32
CA ARG A 660 15.09 -7.06 0.47
C ARG A 660 16.34 -6.32 -0.01
N SER A 661 16.31 -4.99 -0.05
CA SER A 661 17.52 -4.17 -0.14
C SER A 661 18.02 -3.86 1.25
N PHE A 662 19.31 -3.59 1.35
CA PHE A 662 19.92 -3.00 2.53
C PHE A 662 20.92 -1.92 2.07
N PRO A 663 20.79 -0.67 2.53
CA PRO A 663 21.91 0.26 2.55
C PRO A 663 22.80 -0.04 3.76
N SER A 664 24.10 0.13 3.61
CA SER A 664 25.04 0.12 4.74
C SER A 664 25.15 1.52 5.31
N LYS A 665 24.48 1.72 6.45
CA LYS A 665 24.80 2.66 7.55
C LYS A 665 25.23 4.11 7.26
N VAL A 666 25.09 4.60 6.03
CA VAL A 666 25.25 6.02 5.71
C VAL A 666 23.86 6.65 5.67
N ASN A 667 23.52 7.31 6.76
CA ASN A 667 22.44 8.29 6.79
C ASN A 667 22.70 9.33 5.67
N ILE A 668 21.98 9.25 4.55
CA ILE A 668 22.10 10.16 3.38
C ILE A 668 21.92 11.63 3.81
N LEU A 669 21.07 11.79 4.82
CA LEU A 669 20.92 12.96 5.68
C LEU A 669 21.95 12.90 6.82
N THR A 670 23.11 13.53 6.63
CA THR A 670 24.10 13.79 7.68
C THR A 670 23.53 14.70 8.76
N GLU A 671 24.11 14.70 9.97
CA GLU A 671 23.66 15.56 11.09
C GLU A 671 23.51 17.04 10.65
N GLU A 672 24.47 17.57 9.89
CA GLU A 672 24.41 18.92 9.30
C GLU A 672 23.17 19.14 8.40
N LYS A 673 22.80 18.16 7.56
CA LYS A 673 21.60 18.25 6.71
C LYS A 673 20.32 18.08 7.51
N GLU A 674 20.34 17.26 8.57
CA GLU A 674 19.21 17.14 9.49
C GLU A 674 18.97 18.45 10.23
N GLU A 675 20.03 19.07 10.76
CA GLU A 675 19.97 20.42 11.32
C GLU A 675 19.48 21.44 10.28
N GLU A 676 19.94 21.41 9.03
CA GLU A 676 19.43 22.30 7.97
C GLU A 676 17.91 22.12 7.77
N ILE A 677 17.44 20.88 7.69
CA ILE A 677 16.03 20.56 7.49
C ILE A 677 15.18 20.90 8.71
N ILE A 678 15.67 20.66 9.93
CA ILE A 678 15.00 21.04 11.18
C ILE A 678 14.88 22.55 11.26
N ASN A 679 15.97 23.30 11.03
CA ASN A 679 15.97 24.76 11.00
C ASN A 679 15.01 25.30 9.93
N ASN A 680 15.00 24.72 8.73
CA ASN A 680 14.07 25.07 7.67
C ASN A 680 12.60 24.78 8.05
N LYS A 681 12.32 23.62 8.66
CA LYS A 681 10.99 23.22 9.16
C LYS A 681 10.51 24.16 10.25
N ASP A 682 11.31 24.40 11.29
CA ASP A 682 11.00 25.30 12.40
C ASP A 682 10.75 26.72 11.89
N SER A 683 11.50 27.15 10.86
CA SER A 683 11.25 28.43 10.21
C SER A 683 9.83 28.50 9.60
N ILE A 684 9.35 27.45 8.94
CA ILE A 684 7.99 27.38 8.37
C ILE A 684 6.95 27.21 9.48
N GLU A 685 7.26 26.45 10.52
CA GLU A 685 6.39 26.21 11.67
C GLU A 685 6.14 27.47 12.51
N ASN A 686 7.10 28.40 12.51
CA ASN A 686 6.94 29.72 13.13
C ASN A 686 6.15 30.74 12.25
N GLU A 687 5.68 30.39 11.05
CA GLU A 687 4.82 31.28 10.24
C GLU A 687 3.40 31.38 10.81
N SER A 688 2.87 32.60 10.91
CA SER A 688 1.52 32.86 11.45
C SER A 688 0.37 32.38 10.55
N LYS A 689 0.64 32.18 9.26
CA LYS A 689 -0.31 31.60 8.29
C LYS A 689 0.35 30.43 7.59
N LYS A 690 -0.22 29.24 7.76
CA LYS A 690 0.22 28.00 7.11
C LYS A 690 -0.86 27.49 6.17
N THR A 691 -0.43 26.76 5.15
CA THR A 691 -1.28 26.06 4.18
C THR A 691 -1.25 24.55 4.44
N LEU A 692 -2.18 23.80 3.83
CA LEU A 692 -2.08 22.34 3.81
C LEU A 692 -0.73 21.84 3.23
N THR A 693 -0.15 22.56 2.26
CA THR A 693 1.17 22.24 1.69
C THR A 693 2.29 22.37 2.74
N ASP A 694 2.20 23.36 3.64
CA ASP A 694 3.15 23.53 4.74
C ASP A 694 3.00 22.43 5.80
N PHE A 695 1.75 22.08 6.17
CA PHE A 695 1.51 20.99 7.11
C PHE A 695 1.96 19.63 6.57
N LEU A 696 1.74 19.37 5.28
CA LEU A 696 2.28 18.18 4.59
C LEU A 696 3.81 18.15 4.63
N LEU A 697 4.48 19.29 4.40
CA LEU A 697 5.94 19.37 4.42
C LEU A 697 6.51 19.18 5.83
N ILE A 698 5.92 19.84 6.84
CA ILE A 698 6.28 19.67 8.26
C ILE A 698 6.10 18.21 8.71
N HIS A 699 4.96 17.60 8.39
CA HIS A 699 4.68 16.19 8.68
C HIS A 699 5.65 15.24 7.97
N PHE A 700 5.97 15.54 6.70
CA PHE A 700 6.94 14.76 5.94
C PHE A 700 8.33 14.79 6.59
N VAL A 701 8.79 15.96 7.04
CA VAL A 701 10.05 16.09 7.80
C VAL A 701 10.01 15.27 9.10
N TYR A 702 8.92 15.36 9.88
CA TYR A 702 8.78 14.53 11.09
C TYR A 702 8.88 13.02 10.78
N LYS A 703 8.27 12.55 9.69
CA LYS A 703 8.32 11.14 9.29
C LYS A 703 9.74 10.69 8.89
N VAL A 704 10.51 11.57 8.25
CA VAL A 704 11.91 11.31 7.85
C VAL A 704 12.85 11.28 9.05
N ILE A 705 12.64 12.13 10.06
CA ILE A 705 13.50 12.22 11.25
C ILE A 705 13.14 11.14 12.28
N ASP A 706 11.89 11.07 12.75
CA ASP A 706 11.44 10.08 13.77
C ASP A 706 11.67 8.63 13.29
N GLY A 707 11.65 8.39 11.97
CA GLY A 707 11.92 7.09 11.34
C GLY A 707 13.34 6.57 11.54
N LYS A 708 14.28 7.40 12.01
CA LYS A 708 15.65 7.01 12.35
C LYS A 708 15.86 6.66 13.82
N GLU A 709 15.13 7.31 14.72
CA GLU A 709 15.33 7.18 16.17
C GLU A 709 14.52 6.03 16.81
N THR A 710 13.46 5.56 16.13
CA THR A 710 12.48 4.67 16.76
C THR A 710 12.83 3.19 16.64
N THR A 711 13.07 2.55 17.80
CA THR A 711 13.15 1.07 17.93
C THR A 711 11.77 0.38 17.84
N SER A 712 10.69 1.16 17.78
CA SER A 712 9.34 0.69 17.48
C SER A 712 9.14 0.59 15.98
N ASN A 713 8.68 -0.56 15.48
CA ASN A 713 8.26 -0.75 14.08
C ASN A 713 7.12 0.16 13.62
N TYR A 714 6.52 0.97 14.51
CA TYR A 714 5.40 1.86 14.21
C TYR A 714 5.60 3.24 14.86
N TYR A 715 5.19 4.28 14.13
CA TYR A 715 5.26 5.68 14.54
C TYR A 715 4.40 5.98 15.79
N LYS A 716 4.85 6.89 16.67
CA LYS A 716 4.23 7.16 17.99
C LYS A 716 2.78 7.63 17.95
N GLU A 717 2.39 8.31 16.87
CA GLU A 717 1.03 8.83 16.63
C GLU A 717 0.11 7.85 15.89
N ASN A 718 0.57 6.62 15.63
CA ASN A 718 -0.23 5.54 15.04
C ASN A 718 -1.29 5.02 16.04
N ILE A 719 -2.19 4.15 15.59
CA ILE A 719 -3.05 3.37 16.49
C ILE A 719 -2.15 2.50 17.40
N ASP A 720 -2.48 2.38 18.69
CA ASP A 720 -1.63 1.66 19.67
C ASP A 720 -2.45 0.71 20.55
N VAL A 721 -2.01 -0.55 20.60
CA VAL A 721 -2.61 -1.62 21.41
C VAL A 721 -2.73 -1.26 22.90
N SER A 722 -1.92 -0.30 23.39
CA SER A 722 -1.97 0.18 24.77
C SER A 722 -3.12 1.15 25.08
N GLN A 723 -3.76 1.77 24.06
CA GLN A 723 -4.77 2.82 24.24
C GLN A 723 -6.22 2.29 24.30
N GLU A 724 -7.02 2.80 25.24
CA GLU A 724 -8.39 2.30 25.48
C GLU A 724 -9.35 2.59 24.31
N ASN A 725 -9.26 3.75 23.65
CA ASN A 725 -10.27 4.23 22.68
C ASN A 725 -9.89 4.05 21.20
N ASN A 726 -9.15 2.99 20.87
CA ASN A 726 -8.65 2.71 19.51
C ASN A 726 -9.71 2.72 18.39
N TYR A 727 -10.95 2.34 18.68
CA TYR A 727 -12.03 2.31 17.69
C TYR A 727 -12.32 3.68 17.05
N PHE A 728 -12.18 4.76 17.82
CA PHE A 728 -12.41 6.13 17.36
C PHE A 728 -11.18 6.77 16.68
N TYR A 729 -10.10 6.02 16.49
CA TYR A 729 -8.92 6.49 15.76
C TYR A 729 -9.31 6.74 14.28
N PRO A 730 -9.06 7.94 13.70
CA PRO A 730 -9.43 8.20 12.30
C PRO A 730 -8.63 7.31 11.33
N ILE A 731 -9.30 6.60 10.42
CA ILE A 731 -8.62 5.73 9.45
C ILE A 731 -7.74 6.56 8.50
N GLU A 732 -8.17 7.77 8.12
CA GLU A 732 -7.39 8.71 7.33
C GLU A 732 -6.08 9.14 8.03
N ARG A 733 -6.06 9.17 9.37
CA ARG A 733 -4.84 9.45 10.14
C ARG A 733 -3.81 8.33 9.98
N LEU A 734 -4.23 7.06 9.82
CA LEU A 734 -3.31 5.96 9.53
C LEU A 734 -2.56 6.19 8.21
N PHE A 735 -3.20 6.80 7.22
CA PHE A 735 -2.59 7.03 5.90
C PHE A 735 -1.45 8.06 5.96
N LEU A 736 -1.50 9.02 6.89
CA LEU A 736 -0.42 9.97 7.10
C LEU A 736 0.85 9.28 7.67
N TYR A 737 0.66 8.43 8.68
CA TYR A 737 1.77 7.87 9.47
C TYR A 737 2.37 6.58 8.91
N ASN A 738 1.62 5.80 8.12
CA ASN A 738 2.06 4.50 7.62
C ASN A 738 2.36 4.53 6.12
N THR A 739 2.98 3.47 5.58
CA THR A 739 3.15 3.25 4.15
C THR A 739 2.63 1.87 3.80
N PHE A 740 1.72 1.79 2.83
CA PHE A 740 1.02 0.55 2.46
C PHE A 740 1.48 -0.03 1.12
N GLN A 741 2.69 0.29 0.67
CA GLN A 741 3.16 -0.04 -0.67
C GLN A 741 3.58 -1.52 -0.81
N LYS A 742 4.31 -2.06 0.17
CA LYS A 742 4.78 -3.46 0.17
C LYS A 742 3.71 -4.42 0.70
N VAL A 743 3.76 -5.67 0.26
CA VAL A 743 2.81 -6.71 0.69
C VAL A 743 2.99 -7.00 2.19
N GLU A 744 4.23 -7.12 2.65
CA GLU A 744 4.58 -7.40 4.04
C GLU A 744 4.10 -6.31 5.01
N ASP A 745 4.15 -5.04 4.60
CA ASP A 745 3.70 -3.92 5.43
C ASP A 745 2.18 -3.96 5.63
N ARG A 746 1.43 -4.31 4.56
CA ARG A 746 -0.02 -4.51 4.62
C ARG A 746 -0.38 -5.73 5.48
N ILE A 747 0.29 -6.87 5.31
CA ILE A 747 0.09 -8.07 6.13
C ILE A 747 0.30 -7.76 7.61
N LYS A 748 1.45 -7.16 7.98
CA LYS A 748 1.75 -6.77 9.37
C LYS A 748 0.69 -5.83 9.94
N MET A 749 0.18 -4.88 9.13
CA MET A 749 -0.84 -3.95 9.60
C MET A 749 -2.20 -4.62 9.84
N ILE A 750 -2.61 -5.61 9.04
CA ILE A 750 -3.86 -6.37 9.26
C ILE A 750 -3.85 -6.98 10.68
N TYR A 751 -2.75 -7.64 11.06
CA TYR A 751 -2.57 -8.17 12.41
C TYR A 751 -2.58 -7.07 13.48
N TYR A 752 -1.81 -6.01 13.25
CA TYR A 752 -1.62 -4.95 14.24
C TYR A 752 -2.93 -4.22 14.53
N ILE A 753 -3.67 -3.80 13.50
CA ILE A 753 -4.98 -3.18 13.64
C ILE A 753 -5.97 -4.13 14.32
N ARG A 754 -6.03 -5.41 13.92
CA ARG A 754 -6.96 -6.33 14.57
C ARG A 754 -6.63 -6.52 16.04
N GLY A 755 -5.34 -6.61 16.39
CA GLY A 755 -4.85 -6.62 17.77
C GLY A 755 -5.24 -5.37 18.57
N CYS A 756 -5.23 -4.19 17.94
CA CYS A 756 -5.66 -2.92 18.56
C CYS A 756 -7.18 -2.82 18.76
N LEU A 757 -7.99 -3.61 18.05
CA LEU A 757 -9.45 -3.51 18.01
C LEU A 757 -10.19 -4.76 18.52
N LEU A 758 -9.51 -5.70 19.19
CA LEU A 758 -10.10 -7.00 19.56
C LEU A 758 -11.40 -6.92 20.38
N GLU A 759 -11.52 -5.93 21.25
CA GLU A 759 -12.71 -5.71 22.10
C GLU A 759 -13.96 -5.30 21.31
N HIS A 760 -13.78 -4.91 20.04
CA HIS A 760 -14.86 -4.53 19.15
C HIS A 760 -15.23 -5.72 18.23
N SER A 761 -16.52 -6.10 18.24
CA SER A 761 -17.12 -6.85 17.15
C SER A 761 -17.15 -5.93 15.94
N LEU A 762 -16.35 -6.25 14.92
CA LEU A 762 -16.37 -5.54 13.66
C LEU A 762 -17.39 -6.25 12.78
N GLU A 763 -18.55 -5.64 12.54
CA GLU A 763 -19.54 -6.12 11.58
C GLU A 763 -19.10 -5.76 10.15
N GLU A 764 -19.68 -6.37 9.10
CA GLU A 764 -19.25 -6.12 7.71
C GLU A 764 -19.38 -4.65 7.26
N THR A 765 -20.39 -3.94 7.79
CA THR A 765 -20.64 -2.52 7.47
C THR A 765 -19.70 -1.56 8.21
N ASP A 766 -18.96 -2.04 9.21
CA ASP A 766 -18.02 -1.26 10.01
C ASP A 766 -16.89 -0.66 9.14
N PRO A 767 -16.52 0.62 9.31
CA PRO A 767 -15.39 1.22 8.59
C PRO A 767 -14.08 0.44 8.76
N TRP A 768 -13.79 -0.08 9.96
CA TRP A 768 -12.60 -0.90 10.18
C TRP A 768 -12.68 -2.25 9.47
N SER A 769 -13.87 -2.87 9.41
CA SER A 769 -14.05 -4.08 8.59
C SER A 769 -13.78 -3.81 7.12
N ARG A 770 -14.38 -2.76 6.56
CA ARG A 770 -14.19 -2.40 5.14
C ARG A 770 -12.73 -2.08 4.83
N PHE A 771 -12.05 -1.33 5.70
CA PHE A 771 -10.63 -1.03 5.56
C PHE A 771 -9.76 -2.31 5.58
N LEU A 772 -9.98 -3.23 6.52
CA LEU A 772 -9.25 -4.50 6.58
C LEU A 772 -9.57 -5.42 5.39
N SER A 773 -10.83 -5.48 4.95
CA SER A 773 -11.26 -6.23 3.77
C SER A 773 -10.60 -5.70 2.50
N ASN A 774 -10.58 -4.38 2.31
CA ASN A 774 -9.90 -3.73 1.19
C ASN A 774 -8.38 -3.96 1.24
N MET A 775 -7.78 -3.95 2.44
CA MET A 775 -6.36 -4.25 2.60
C MET A 775 -6.06 -5.70 2.18
N ILE A 776 -6.87 -6.68 2.58
CA ILE A 776 -6.79 -8.08 2.09
C ILE A 776 -6.96 -8.14 0.57
N GLY A 777 -7.96 -7.45 0.02
CA GLY A 777 -8.19 -7.35 -1.43
C GLY A 777 -7.07 -6.67 -2.22
N SER A 778 -6.12 -5.99 -1.56
CA SER A 778 -4.93 -5.40 -2.19
C SER A 778 -3.70 -6.32 -2.20
N LEU A 779 -3.79 -7.53 -1.65
CA LEU A 779 -2.71 -8.51 -1.58
C LEU A 779 -2.72 -9.45 -2.81
N PRO A 780 -1.57 -10.06 -3.17
CA PRO A 780 -1.53 -11.14 -4.16
C PRO A 780 -2.13 -12.43 -3.57
N LEU A 781 -3.46 -12.51 -3.49
CA LEU A 781 -4.20 -13.62 -2.88
C LEU A 781 -4.08 -14.97 -3.60
N ASN A 782 -3.34 -15.03 -4.72
CA ASN A 782 -2.94 -16.26 -5.39
C ASN A 782 -1.60 -16.82 -4.88
N ASP A 783 -0.85 -16.06 -4.08
CA ASP A 783 0.39 -16.50 -3.44
C ASP A 783 0.10 -17.28 -2.14
N PHE A 784 0.65 -18.48 -2.04
CA PHE A 784 0.42 -19.34 -0.87
C PHE A 784 0.93 -18.72 0.43
N ASN A 785 2.08 -18.06 0.41
CA ASN A 785 2.71 -17.47 1.59
C ASN A 785 1.91 -16.25 2.05
N THR A 786 1.41 -15.44 1.12
CA THR A 786 0.46 -14.35 1.43
C THR A 786 -0.82 -14.87 2.10
N VAL A 787 -1.39 -15.97 1.60
CA VAL A 787 -2.61 -16.58 2.17
C VAL A 787 -2.34 -17.20 3.55
N GLN A 788 -1.22 -17.92 3.69
CA GLN A 788 -0.76 -18.47 4.97
C GLN A 788 -0.54 -17.34 5.99
N ASP A 789 0.25 -16.35 5.61
CA ASP A 789 0.62 -15.24 6.49
C ASP A 789 -0.59 -14.41 6.90
N VAL A 790 -1.68 -14.32 6.13
CA VAL A 790 -2.87 -13.53 6.51
C VAL A 790 -3.93 -14.34 7.27
N PHE A 791 -4.15 -15.61 6.89
CA PHE A 791 -5.31 -16.38 7.34
C PHE A 791 -4.97 -17.59 8.22
N PHE A 792 -3.76 -18.15 8.13
CA PHE A 792 -3.39 -19.35 8.90
C PHE A 792 -2.82 -18.96 10.26
N ASN A 793 -3.66 -18.27 11.03
CA ASN A 793 -3.35 -17.79 12.37
C ASN A 793 -4.51 -18.06 13.36
N PRO A 794 -4.23 -18.07 14.67
CA PRO A 794 -5.23 -18.38 15.69
C PRO A 794 -6.39 -17.36 15.78
N ILE A 795 -6.14 -16.10 15.39
CA ILE A 795 -7.10 -14.99 15.46
C ILE A 795 -8.19 -15.16 14.39
N TYR A 796 -7.80 -15.55 13.17
CA TYR A 796 -8.73 -15.94 12.12
C TYR A 796 -9.50 -17.21 12.52
N ARG A 797 -8.79 -18.24 13.01
CA ARG A 797 -9.38 -19.53 13.46
C ARG A 797 -10.43 -19.37 14.57
N ALA A 798 -10.29 -18.38 15.44
CA ALA A 798 -11.26 -18.05 16.48
C ALA A 798 -12.40 -17.13 16.02
N GLY A 799 -12.46 -16.78 14.72
CA GLY A 799 -13.56 -16.03 14.13
C GLY A 799 -13.46 -14.50 14.25
N PHE A 800 -12.39 -13.95 14.84
CA PHE A 800 -12.21 -12.49 14.96
C PHE A 800 -12.05 -11.76 13.63
N TYR A 801 -11.86 -12.49 12.53
CA TYR A 801 -11.75 -11.97 11.16
C TYR A 801 -13.10 -11.98 10.41
N LYS A 802 -14.15 -12.60 10.98
CA LYS A 802 -15.42 -12.90 10.30
C LYS A 802 -16.09 -11.69 9.63
N GLY A 803 -16.04 -10.52 10.26
CA GLY A 803 -16.66 -9.29 9.73
C GLY A 803 -16.05 -8.75 8.44
N PHE A 804 -14.74 -8.92 8.24
CA PHE A 804 -14.02 -8.39 7.07
C PHE A 804 -13.51 -9.46 6.10
N CYS A 805 -13.75 -10.73 6.44
CA CYS A 805 -13.42 -11.89 5.62
C CYS A 805 -14.67 -12.54 5.00
N THR A 806 -15.75 -11.78 4.78
CA THR A 806 -16.98 -12.26 4.12
C THR A 806 -16.75 -12.74 2.68
N LYS A 807 -15.70 -12.21 2.02
CA LYS A 807 -15.21 -12.59 0.68
C LYS A 807 -14.19 -13.74 0.70
N VAL A 808 -13.95 -14.36 1.87
CA VAL A 808 -12.91 -15.36 2.12
C VAL A 808 -13.55 -16.67 2.57
N ASN A 809 -13.33 -17.76 1.84
CA ASN A 809 -13.82 -19.08 2.18
C ASN A 809 -12.66 -20.06 2.39
N ILE A 810 -12.32 -20.34 3.64
CA ILE A 810 -11.26 -21.27 4.04
C ILE A 810 -11.82 -22.22 5.11
N PRO A 811 -11.93 -23.53 4.83
CA PRO A 811 -12.37 -24.53 5.80
C PRO A 811 -11.46 -24.59 7.05
N ILE A 812 -12.06 -24.65 8.23
CA ILE A 812 -11.37 -24.79 9.53
C ILE A 812 -10.33 -25.93 9.55
N PRO A 813 -10.60 -27.15 9.04
CA PRO A 813 -9.62 -28.23 9.01
C PRO A 813 -8.38 -27.96 8.13
N ILE A 814 -8.45 -27.00 7.20
CA ILE A 814 -7.28 -26.54 6.43
C ILE A 814 -6.44 -25.58 7.29
N ILE A 815 -7.10 -24.65 7.97
CA ILE A 815 -6.45 -23.66 8.85
C ILE A 815 -5.69 -24.36 9.98
N ASP A 816 -6.36 -25.28 10.69
CA ASP A 816 -5.77 -26.02 11.82
C ASP A 816 -4.57 -26.88 11.41
N ARG A 817 -4.44 -27.29 10.15
CA ARG A 817 -3.26 -28.01 9.62
C ARG A 817 -2.07 -27.12 9.29
N ASN A 818 -2.27 -25.82 9.12
CA ASN A 818 -1.25 -24.91 8.59
C ASN A 818 -0.90 -23.72 9.51
N ILE A 819 -1.53 -23.61 10.68
CA ILE A 819 -1.06 -22.69 11.74
C ILE A 819 0.32 -23.15 12.23
N TYR A 820 1.32 -22.28 12.11
CA TYR A 820 2.66 -22.53 12.63
C TYR A 820 2.80 -21.98 14.07
N SER A 821 2.66 -22.87 15.07
CA SER A 821 2.58 -22.51 16.49
C SER A 821 3.71 -21.62 17.00
N TYR A 822 4.93 -21.80 16.50
CA TYR A 822 6.10 -21.01 16.89
C TYR A 822 5.96 -19.53 16.48
N THR A 823 5.67 -19.27 15.20
CA THR A 823 5.47 -17.89 14.70
C THR A 823 4.24 -17.24 15.33
N ALA A 824 3.16 -17.99 15.56
CA ALA A 824 2.02 -17.49 16.33
C ALA A 824 2.42 -17.10 17.77
N GLY A 825 3.29 -17.89 18.41
CA GLY A 825 3.90 -17.59 19.71
C GLY A 825 4.67 -16.27 19.71
N LEU A 826 5.51 -16.01 18.70
CA LEU A 826 6.28 -14.76 18.58
C LEU A 826 5.38 -13.53 18.39
N TYR A 827 4.32 -13.63 17.58
CA TYR A 827 3.34 -12.54 17.44
C TYR A 827 2.60 -12.27 18.76
N TYR A 828 2.28 -13.32 19.51
CA TYR A 828 1.66 -13.19 20.82
C TYR A 828 2.60 -12.61 21.88
N GLU A 829 3.90 -12.96 21.87
CA GLU A 829 4.92 -12.34 22.72
C GLU A 829 4.97 -10.82 22.53
N GLN A 830 5.05 -10.37 21.27
CA GLN A 830 5.06 -8.95 20.93
C GLN A 830 3.77 -8.24 21.33
N TYR A 831 2.64 -8.95 21.29
CA TYR A 831 1.35 -8.46 21.76
C TYR A 831 1.34 -8.26 23.29
N ILE A 832 1.72 -9.28 24.07
CA ILE A 832 1.82 -9.20 25.54
C ILE A 832 2.74 -8.04 25.96
N TYR A 833 3.94 -7.97 25.38
CA TYR A 833 4.98 -7.01 25.78
C TYR A 833 4.47 -5.56 25.74
N LYS A 834 3.64 -5.22 24.74
CA LYS A 834 3.07 -3.88 24.54
C LYS A 834 1.83 -3.58 25.39
N ILE A 835 1.25 -4.57 26.06
CA ILE A 835 -0.06 -4.43 26.73
C ILE A 835 0.06 -4.14 28.23
N ARG A 836 -0.85 -3.26 28.68
CA ARG A 836 -1.03 -2.87 30.08
C ARG A 836 -2.44 -3.15 30.62
N LEU A 837 -3.38 -3.58 29.78
CA LEU A 837 -4.80 -3.74 30.10
C LEU A 837 -5.24 -5.21 30.00
N LEU A 838 -5.91 -5.69 31.04
CA LEU A 838 -6.19 -7.12 31.24
C LEU A 838 -7.21 -7.71 30.25
N ASN A 839 -8.34 -7.05 30.00
CA ASN A 839 -9.49 -7.69 29.36
C ASN A 839 -9.19 -8.11 27.91
N ARG A 840 -8.40 -7.30 27.19
CA ARG A 840 -7.85 -7.59 25.84
C ARG A 840 -7.11 -8.91 25.76
N HIS A 841 -6.46 -9.30 26.85
CA HIS A 841 -5.56 -10.45 26.89
C HIS A 841 -6.31 -11.79 26.85
N LEU A 842 -7.47 -11.88 27.50
CA LEU A 842 -8.16 -13.16 27.71
C LEU A 842 -8.80 -13.70 26.43
N GLU A 843 -9.57 -12.89 25.70
CA GLU A 843 -10.16 -13.31 24.42
C GLU A 843 -9.09 -13.63 23.37
N PHE A 844 -8.03 -12.84 23.32
CA PHE A 844 -6.89 -13.12 22.45
C PHE A 844 -6.19 -14.43 22.84
N LEU A 845 -6.05 -14.72 24.13
CA LEU A 845 -5.43 -15.95 24.59
C LEU A 845 -6.29 -17.18 24.29
N LYS A 846 -7.61 -17.08 24.49
CA LYS A 846 -8.58 -18.13 24.11
C LYS A 846 -8.45 -18.49 22.63
N ALA A 847 -8.24 -17.50 21.76
CA ALA A 847 -8.00 -17.73 20.33
C ALA A 847 -6.81 -18.65 20.04
N HIS A 848 -5.72 -18.50 20.80
CA HIS A 848 -4.50 -19.29 20.65
C HIS A 848 -4.54 -20.62 21.44
N LEU A 849 -5.46 -20.75 22.40
CA LEU A 849 -5.67 -21.99 23.15
C LEU A 849 -6.42 -23.06 22.34
N ILE A 850 -7.32 -22.67 21.43
CA ILE A 850 -8.19 -23.60 20.67
C ILE A 850 -7.55 -24.21 19.41
N THR A 851 -6.32 -23.84 19.06
CA THR A 851 -5.69 -24.33 17.82
C THR A 851 -5.17 -25.75 17.98
N ARG A 852 -5.47 -26.62 17.01
CA ARG A 852 -5.10 -28.04 17.03
C ARG A 852 -3.58 -28.23 16.91
N GLY A 853 -2.90 -28.52 18.02
CA GLY A 853 -1.46 -28.82 18.02
C GLY A 853 -1.17 -30.30 17.74
N ASN A 854 -0.43 -30.60 16.67
CA ASN A 854 0.07 -31.97 16.45
C ASN A 854 1.41 -32.22 17.20
N ARG A 855 2.29 -31.20 17.29
CA ARG A 855 3.63 -31.30 17.93
C ARG A 855 4.08 -29.97 18.55
N GLY A 856 3.40 -29.52 19.61
CA GLY A 856 3.80 -28.33 20.37
C GLY A 856 2.61 -27.46 20.74
N CYS A 857 2.31 -27.38 22.04
CA CYS A 857 1.32 -26.44 22.55
C CYS A 857 1.84 -25.02 22.33
N PHE A 858 1.04 -24.15 21.70
CA PHE A 858 1.32 -22.71 21.62
C PHE A 858 1.71 -22.12 22.99
N PHE A 859 0.98 -22.49 24.04
CA PHE A 859 1.22 -22.05 25.42
C PHE A 859 2.54 -22.58 26.00
N ALA A 860 3.05 -23.71 25.50
CA ALA A 860 4.37 -24.24 25.85
C ALA A 860 5.50 -23.48 25.14
N ALA A 861 5.33 -23.10 23.86
CA ALA A 861 6.27 -22.21 23.16
C ALA A 861 6.38 -20.86 23.90
N VAL A 862 5.22 -20.26 24.25
CA VAL A 862 5.11 -19.06 25.10
C VAL A 862 5.86 -19.25 26.42
N ALA A 863 5.69 -20.37 27.12
CA ALA A 863 6.37 -20.59 28.40
C ALA A 863 7.88 -20.90 28.29
N CYS A 864 8.34 -21.49 27.18
CA CYS A 864 9.71 -22.01 27.06
C CYS A 864 10.67 -21.06 26.36
N GLN A 865 10.20 -20.24 25.41
CA GLN A 865 11.06 -19.49 24.47
C GLN A 865 11.05 -17.97 24.66
N ILE A 866 9.98 -17.42 25.24
CA ILE A 866 9.76 -15.98 25.44
C ILE A 866 10.74 -15.38 26.46
N HIS A 867 11.12 -14.11 26.27
CA HIS A 867 12.03 -13.40 27.16
C HIS A 867 11.58 -13.44 28.63
N LYS A 868 12.52 -13.52 29.57
CA LYS A 868 12.23 -13.73 31.01
C LYS A 868 11.25 -12.68 31.56
N ASP A 869 11.41 -11.43 31.14
CA ASP A 869 10.59 -10.32 31.62
C ASP A 869 9.16 -10.36 31.05
N THR A 870 9.00 -10.72 29.78
CA THR A 870 7.68 -10.92 29.15
C THR A 870 6.92 -12.10 29.78
N ASN A 871 7.63 -13.18 30.15
CA ASN A 871 7.07 -14.29 30.94
C ASN A 871 6.52 -13.82 32.31
N ALA A 872 7.25 -12.93 32.99
CA ALA A 872 6.80 -12.35 34.26
C ALA A 872 5.65 -11.35 34.08
N GLN A 873 5.64 -10.57 32.98
CA GLN A 873 4.52 -9.69 32.61
C GLN A 873 3.26 -10.51 32.33
N PHE A 874 3.36 -11.59 31.54
CA PHE A 874 2.28 -12.50 31.20
C PHE A 874 1.61 -13.12 32.43
N LEU A 875 2.39 -13.76 33.32
CA LEU A 875 1.83 -14.32 34.56
C LEU A 875 1.31 -13.22 35.50
N SER A 876 1.90 -12.02 35.47
CA SER A 876 1.38 -10.87 36.21
C SER A 876 0.04 -10.36 35.67
N LEU A 877 -0.23 -10.45 34.37
CA LEU A 877 -1.55 -10.15 33.80
C LEU A 877 -2.55 -11.22 34.25
N LEU A 878 -2.25 -12.50 34.03
CA LEU A 878 -3.11 -13.62 34.42
C LEU A 878 -3.41 -13.74 35.93
N THR A 879 -2.73 -12.96 36.77
CA THR A 879 -2.90 -12.95 38.23
C THR A 879 -3.25 -11.56 38.80
N ASN A 880 -3.67 -10.61 37.96
CA ASN A 880 -3.98 -9.23 38.37
C ASN A 880 -2.91 -8.60 39.26
N GLY A 881 -1.64 -8.78 38.87
CA GLY A 881 -0.49 -8.35 39.67
C GLY A 881 -0.40 -9.06 41.02
N ILE A 882 -0.65 -10.37 41.05
CA ILE A 882 -0.78 -11.27 42.21
C ILE A 882 -1.96 -10.98 43.17
N THR A 883 -2.95 -10.17 42.77
CA THR A 883 -4.11 -9.84 43.63
C THR A 883 -5.30 -10.79 43.48
N SER A 884 -5.47 -11.42 42.31
CA SER A 884 -6.53 -12.41 42.07
C SER A 884 -6.14 -13.38 40.94
N ILE A 885 -6.62 -14.63 41.00
CA ILE A 885 -6.44 -15.62 39.94
C ILE A 885 -7.67 -15.79 39.02
N ASP A 886 -8.68 -14.92 39.13
CA ASP A 886 -9.90 -14.98 38.32
C ASP A 886 -9.64 -15.16 36.80
N PRO A 887 -8.65 -14.47 36.18
CA PRO A 887 -8.34 -14.68 34.75
C PRO A 887 -7.95 -16.14 34.41
N LEU A 888 -7.25 -16.83 35.32
CA LEU A 888 -6.89 -18.25 35.16
C LEU A 888 -8.09 -19.17 35.38
N LEU A 889 -8.98 -18.83 36.32
CA LEU A 889 -10.23 -19.57 36.55
C LEU A 889 -11.18 -19.45 35.34
N GLU A 890 -11.19 -18.29 34.67
CA GLU A 890 -11.95 -18.09 33.43
C GLU A 890 -11.39 -18.92 32.27
N ILE A 891 -10.06 -19.00 32.13
CA ILE A 891 -9.39 -19.88 31.15
C ILE A 891 -9.68 -21.36 31.44
N GLU A 892 -9.62 -21.77 32.71
CA GLU A 892 -9.99 -23.12 33.14
C GLU A 892 -11.46 -23.44 32.80
N ALA A 893 -12.40 -22.53 33.10
CA ALA A 893 -13.81 -22.68 32.76
C ALA A 893 -14.04 -22.74 31.24
N PHE A 894 -13.31 -21.95 30.45
CA PHE A 894 -13.34 -21.98 28.99
C PHE A 894 -12.85 -23.33 28.45
N LEU A 895 -11.66 -23.79 28.85
CA LEU A 895 -11.08 -25.05 28.40
C LEU A 895 -11.90 -26.29 28.82
N ASN A 896 -12.64 -26.20 29.92
CA ASN A 896 -13.58 -27.25 30.36
C ASN A 896 -14.88 -27.30 29.53
N ARG A 897 -15.26 -26.21 28.84
CA ARG A 897 -16.44 -26.17 27.95
C ARG A 897 -16.17 -26.68 26.53
N ILE A 898 -14.91 -26.91 26.18
CA ILE A 898 -14.52 -27.40 24.86
C ILE A 898 -14.92 -28.87 24.71
N ASP A 899 -15.81 -29.12 23.74
CA ASP A 899 -16.21 -30.46 23.33
C ASP A 899 -15.05 -31.15 22.60
N ARG A 900 -14.46 -32.15 23.25
CA ARG A 900 -13.29 -32.90 22.76
C ARG A 900 -13.66 -34.13 21.93
N ASP A 901 -14.95 -34.45 21.80
CA ASP A 901 -15.42 -35.51 20.91
C ASP A 901 -15.40 -35.03 19.44
N LEU A 902 -15.31 -33.71 19.22
CA LEU A 902 -15.09 -33.10 17.90
C LEU A 902 -13.61 -33.21 17.48
N PRO A 903 -13.30 -33.74 16.28
CA PRO A 903 -11.91 -33.92 15.81
C PRO A 903 -11.06 -32.65 15.69
N GLU A 904 -11.68 -31.47 15.66
CA GLU A 904 -10.98 -30.17 15.66
C GLU A 904 -10.49 -29.76 17.05
N TYR A 905 -11.06 -30.32 18.14
CA TYR A 905 -10.74 -29.98 19.52
C TYR A 905 -10.09 -31.11 20.34
N GLU A 906 -10.06 -32.33 19.81
CA GLU A 906 -9.39 -33.52 20.39
C GLU A 906 -8.01 -33.21 21.00
N ALA A 907 -7.18 -32.46 20.28
CA ALA A 907 -5.80 -32.14 20.67
C ALA A 907 -5.63 -30.78 21.37
N VAL A 908 -6.72 -30.14 21.83
CA VAL A 908 -6.65 -28.87 22.57
C VAL A 908 -6.11 -29.10 23.99
N ILE A 909 -5.21 -28.21 24.39
CA ILE A 909 -4.56 -28.17 25.71
C ILE A 909 -5.57 -28.31 26.86
N LYS A 910 -5.23 -29.10 27.88
CA LYS A 910 -6.12 -29.35 29.03
C LYS A 910 -5.89 -28.27 30.11
N PRO A 911 -6.90 -27.95 30.95
CA PRO A 911 -6.72 -26.97 32.03
C PRO A 911 -5.54 -27.28 32.96
N ASN A 912 -5.29 -28.56 33.22
CA ASN A 912 -4.17 -29.05 34.02
C ASN A 912 -2.79 -28.63 33.43
N ASP A 913 -2.67 -28.55 32.11
CA ASP A 913 -1.44 -28.14 31.43
C ASP A 913 -1.18 -26.65 31.61
N ILE A 914 -2.24 -25.82 31.62
CA ILE A 914 -2.15 -24.39 31.95
C ILE A 914 -1.63 -24.20 33.37
N TRP A 915 -2.17 -24.93 34.36
CA TRP A 915 -1.72 -24.85 35.75
C TRP A 915 -0.25 -25.27 35.92
N LEU A 916 0.20 -26.33 35.24
CA LEU A 916 1.60 -26.74 35.19
C LEU A 916 2.51 -25.63 34.61
N ILE A 917 2.06 -24.99 33.53
CA ILE A 917 2.80 -23.90 32.89
C ILE A 917 2.85 -22.66 33.80
N CYS A 918 1.74 -22.27 34.44
CA CYS A 918 1.70 -21.19 35.42
C CYS A 918 2.63 -21.44 36.62
N LEU A 919 2.69 -22.67 37.13
CA LEU A 919 3.64 -23.06 38.17
C LEU A 919 5.10 -22.89 37.71
N ASN A 920 5.45 -23.37 36.51
CA ASN A 920 6.80 -23.19 35.97
C ASN A 920 7.16 -21.70 35.74
N MET A 921 6.20 -20.89 35.29
CA MET A 921 6.41 -19.45 35.12
C MET A 921 6.59 -18.73 36.47
N SER A 922 5.87 -19.16 37.52
CA SER A 922 6.01 -18.57 38.87
C SER A 922 7.45 -18.70 39.38
N PHE A 923 8.15 -19.77 39.01
CA PHE A 923 9.54 -20.00 39.42
C PHE A 923 10.57 -18.99 38.84
N ARG A 924 10.17 -18.15 37.88
CA ARG A 924 11.08 -17.17 37.24
C ARG A 924 11.25 -15.88 38.07
N SER A 925 10.34 -15.58 39.01
CA SER A 925 10.38 -14.39 39.87
C SER A 925 9.76 -14.66 41.25
N ASP A 926 10.45 -14.21 42.29
CA ASP A 926 10.00 -14.28 43.69
C ASP A 926 8.73 -13.46 43.98
N LYS A 927 8.34 -12.53 43.09
CA LYS A 927 7.02 -11.87 43.09
C LYS A 927 5.88 -12.87 43.24
N PHE A 928 5.98 -14.05 42.62
CA PHE A 928 4.89 -15.04 42.58
C PHE A 928 4.90 -16.04 43.74
N ASN A 929 5.90 -16.01 44.64
CA ASN A 929 5.99 -16.93 45.79
C ASN A 929 4.71 -16.95 46.65
N LYS A 930 4.00 -15.82 46.76
CA LYS A 930 2.74 -15.72 47.52
C LYS A 930 1.59 -16.56 46.96
N ILE A 931 1.63 -16.94 45.69
CA ILE A 931 0.57 -17.69 45.00
C ILE A 931 1.03 -19.05 44.46
N THR A 932 2.32 -19.41 44.62
CA THR A 932 2.88 -20.68 44.15
C THR A 932 2.15 -21.91 44.72
N THR A 933 1.66 -21.87 45.96
CA THR A 933 0.86 -22.96 46.55
C THR A 933 -0.46 -23.17 45.81
N ILE A 934 -1.14 -22.09 45.39
CA ILE A 934 -2.41 -22.16 44.66
C ILE A 934 -2.25 -22.92 43.34
N PHE A 935 -1.12 -22.74 42.64
CA PHE A 935 -0.81 -23.50 41.43
C PHE A 935 -0.53 -24.97 41.73
N PHE A 936 0.19 -25.29 42.81
CA PHE A 936 0.36 -26.67 43.26
C PHE A 936 -0.99 -27.33 43.62
N ASP A 937 -1.91 -26.62 44.27
CA ASP A 937 -3.23 -27.15 44.65
C ASP A 937 -4.07 -27.51 43.42
N LYS A 938 -4.03 -26.68 42.36
CA LYS A 938 -4.78 -26.86 41.11
C LYS A 938 -4.29 -28.01 40.21
N ILE A 939 -3.03 -28.43 40.32
CA ILE A 939 -2.45 -29.48 39.46
C ILE A 939 -2.94 -30.88 39.88
N VAL A 940 -3.33 -31.70 38.91
CA VAL A 940 -3.67 -33.11 39.06
C VAL A 940 -2.64 -33.96 38.31
N ILE A 941 -2.14 -35.04 38.92
CA ILE A 941 -1.19 -35.94 38.24
C ILE A 941 -1.97 -36.86 37.29
N ASP A 942 -1.56 -36.88 36.01
CA ASP A 942 -2.12 -37.80 35.01
C ASP A 942 -1.29 -39.09 35.00
N GLU A 943 -1.76 -40.13 35.72
CA GLU A 943 -1.09 -41.44 35.84
C GLU A 943 -1.13 -42.26 34.52
N ASN A 944 -1.77 -41.74 33.48
CA ASN A 944 -1.78 -42.33 32.14
C ASN A 944 -0.92 -41.59 31.12
N PHE A 945 -0.25 -40.48 31.50
CA PHE A 945 0.68 -39.82 30.59
C PHE A 945 1.93 -40.69 30.36
N ILE A 946 2.46 -40.59 29.14
CA ILE A 946 3.63 -41.36 28.66
C ILE A 946 4.78 -40.38 28.47
N THR A 947 5.98 -40.72 28.96
CA THR A 947 7.20 -39.92 28.81
C THR A 947 7.82 -40.04 27.41
N ILE A 948 8.85 -39.22 27.12
CA ILE A 948 9.52 -39.16 25.79
C ILE A 948 9.97 -40.53 25.28
N ASP A 949 10.48 -41.36 26.18
CA ASP A 949 10.98 -42.72 25.96
C ASP A 949 9.87 -43.77 25.78
N GLY A 950 8.59 -43.37 25.80
CA GLY A 950 7.45 -44.27 25.66
C GLY A 950 7.07 -45.00 26.95
N THR A 951 7.67 -44.67 28.10
CA THR A 951 7.37 -45.33 29.38
C THR A 951 6.28 -44.60 30.16
N LYS A 952 5.70 -45.27 31.17
CA LYS A 952 4.86 -44.59 32.18
C LYS A 952 5.76 -44.12 33.32
N PRO A 953 5.66 -42.85 33.75
CA PRO A 953 6.55 -42.32 34.77
C PRO A 953 6.17 -42.83 36.16
N GLU A 954 7.12 -43.46 36.81
CA GLU A 954 7.04 -43.77 38.25
C GLU A 954 7.27 -42.49 39.09
N TYR A 955 6.76 -42.51 40.32
CA TYR A 955 6.89 -41.41 41.30
C TYR A 955 7.45 -41.94 42.62
N THR A 956 8.54 -42.71 42.53
CA THR A 956 9.23 -43.25 43.71
C THR A 956 9.90 -42.14 44.52
N ASP A 957 10.28 -42.43 45.77
CA ASP A 957 11.05 -41.48 46.59
C ASP A 957 12.37 -41.05 45.90
N GLU A 958 12.98 -41.95 45.12
CA GLU A 958 14.19 -41.66 44.36
C GLU A 958 13.89 -40.80 43.11
N ASP A 959 12.77 -40.99 42.42
CA ASP A 959 12.30 -40.05 41.37
C ASP A 959 12.09 -38.64 41.91
N ILE A 960 11.44 -38.54 43.08
CA ILE A 960 11.13 -37.25 43.73
C ILE A 960 12.42 -36.54 44.15
N LYS A 961 13.36 -37.27 44.76
CA LYS A 961 14.67 -36.76 45.16
C LYS A 961 15.52 -36.33 43.96
N ASN A 962 15.47 -37.07 42.85
CA ASN A 962 16.12 -36.69 41.60
C ASN A 962 15.48 -35.45 40.97
N ALA A 963 14.14 -35.33 41.01
CA ALA A 963 13.41 -34.14 40.58
C ALA A 963 13.79 -32.90 41.42
N MET A 964 13.85 -33.02 42.75
CA MET A 964 14.31 -31.94 43.64
C MET A 964 15.76 -31.53 43.35
N THR A 965 16.65 -32.51 43.13
CA THR A 965 18.05 -32.27 42.76
C THR A 965 18.18 -31.58 41.40
N LYS A 966 17.35 -31.95 40.42
CA LYS A 966 17.28 -31.31 39.10
C LYS A 966 16.74 -29.88 39.20
N PHE A 967 15.75 -29.65 40.06
CA PHE A 967 15.20 -28.33 40.34
C PHE A 967 16.22 -27.39 41.01
N ASP A 968 16.98 -27.85 42.00
CA ASP A 968 17.99 -27.02 42.66
C ASP A 968 19.13 -26.60 41.70
N LYS A 969 19.47 -27.46 40.74
CA LYS A 969 20.45 -27.17 39.66
C LYS A 969 19.95 -26.18 38.60
N THR A 970 18.70 -25.73 38.65
CA THR A 970 18.17 -24.75 37.69
C THR A 970 18.77 -23.34 37.90
N ARG A 971 18.66 -22.52 36.84
CA ARG A 971 19.05 -21.10 36.82
C ARG A 971 17.97 -20.17 37.44
N PHE A 972 16.98 -20.70 38.16
CA PHE A 972 15.97 -19.88 38.85
C PHE A 972 16.57 -19.09 40.03
N PRO A 973 15.96 -17.95 40.44
CA PRO A 973 16.46 -17.14 41.55
C PRO A 973 16.60 -17.94 42.85
N GLN A 974 17.68 -17.74 43.60
CA GLN A 974 17.96 -18.53 44.81
C GLN A 974 16.88 -18.37 45.89
N THR A 975 16.23 -17.21 45.96
CA THR A 975 15.06 -16.95 46.83
C THR A 975 13.87 -17.83 46.48
N VAL A 976 13.58 -18.00 45.20
CA VAL A 976 12.53 -18.90 44.69
C VAL A 976 12.89 -20.36 44.96
N LYS A 977 14.12 -20.79 44.63
CA LYS A 977 14.54 -22.19 44.84
C LYS A 977 14.40 -22.59 46.30
N LYS A 978 14.87 -21.75 47.23
CA LYS A 978 14.71 -21.96 48.68
C LYS A 978 13.24 -22.01 49.12
N HIS A 979 12.37 -21.18 48.53
CA HIS A 979 10.94 -21.18 48.85
C HIS A 979 10.24 -22.47 48.37
N VAL A 980 10.47 -22.87 47.11
CA VAL A 980 9.83 -24.06 46.51
C VAL A 980 10.33 -25.35 47.17
N LEU A 981 11.65 -25.48 47.43
CA LEU A 981 12.20 -26.64 48.14
C LEU A 981 11.58 -26.80 49.54
N ASN A 982 11.43 -25.69 50.29
CA ASN A 982 10.78 -25.68 51.61
C ASN A 982 9.28 -26.08 51.55
N LEU A 983 8.58 -25.75 50.45
CA LEU A 983 7.20 -26.18 50.24
C LEU A 983 7.10 -27.69 49.97
N VAL A 984 7.97 -28.24 49.12
CA VAL A 984 7.91 -29.68 48.77
C VAL A 984 8.47 -30.58 49.88
N GLU A 985 9.47 -30.13 50.66
CA GLU A 985 9.95 -30.81 51.86
C GLU A 985 8.86 -30.96 52.93
N LYS A 986 7.91 -30.01 52.98
CA LYS A 986 6.78 -30.01 53.93
C LYS A 986 5.52 -30.68 53.42
N ASN A 987 5.42 -30.94 52.11
CA ASN A 987 4.25 -31.53 51.50
C ASN A 987 4.66 -32.50 50.38
N PHE A 988 4.57 -33.79 50.68
CA PHE A 988 4.91 -34.88 49.76
C PHE A 988 4.12 -34.82 48.44
N GLU A 989 2.85 -34.40 48.45
CA GLU A 989 2.09 -34.22 47.20
C GLU A 989 2.64 -33.09 46.33
N TYR A 990 3.16 -32.00 46.93
CA TYR A 990 3.84 -30.98 46.14
C TYR A 990 5.16 -31.50 45.56
N ALA A 991 5.86 -32.39 46.27
CA ALA A 991 7.06 -33.07 45.77
C ALA A 991 6.74 -33.99 44.57
N ARG A 992 5.65 -34.77 44.65
CA ARG A 992 5.12 -35.54 43.50
C ARG A 992 4.74 -34.64 42.32
N LYS A 993 4.01 -33.54 42.57
CA LYS A 993 3.60 -32.59 41.52
C LYS A 993 4.79 -31.84 40.89
N LEU A 994 5.86 -31.56 41.64
CA LEU A 994 7.11 -31.01 41.09
C LEU A 994 7.83 -32.03 40.21
N SER A 995 7.87 -33.30 40.60
CA SER A 995 8.41 -34.40 39.76
C SER A 995 7.61 -34.56 38.46
N TYR A 996 6.27 -34.58 38.56
CA TYR A 996 5.36 -34.58 37.41
C TYR A 996 5.60 -33.40 36.47
N LEU A 997 5.73 -32.17 37.00
CA LEU A 997 6.04 -30.99 36.20
C LEU A 997 7.36 -31.17 35.44
N ILE A 998 8.43 -31.64 36.10
CA ILE A 998 9.74 -31.81 35.47
C ILE A 998 9.69 -32.83 34.32
N LYS A 999 9.09 -34.01 34.55
CA LYS A 999 8.95 -35.05 33.51
C LYS A 999 8.08 -34.59 32.35
N LYS A 1000 7.02 -33.83 32.61
CA LYS A 1000 6.11 -33.29 31.59
C LYS A 1000 6.69 -32.09 30.83
N TYR A 1001 7.55 -31.30 31.47
CA TYR A 1001 8.25 -30.17 30.84
C TYR A 1001 9.22 -30.63 29.74
N GLU A 1002 9.81 -31.82 29.88
CA GLU A 1002 10.66 -32.40 28.83
C GLU A 1002 9.87 -32.67 27.53
N ILE A 1003 8.64 -33.19 27.64
CA ILE A 1003 7.75 -33.36 26.47
C ILE A 1003 7.42 -32.01 25.80
N PHE A 1004 7.19 -30.97 26.60
CA PHE A 1004 6.96 -29.63 26.09
C PHE A 1004 8.17 -29.08 25.30
N LEU A 1005 9.40 -29.49 25.64
CA LEU A 1005 10.62 -29.07 24.95
C LEU A 1005 10.90 -29.87 23.65
N MET A 1006 10.61 -31.18 23.60
CA MET A 1006 10.86 -31.95 22.36
C MET A 1006 9.96 -31.55 21.18
N GLY A 1007 8.84 -30.86 21.43
CA GLY A 1007 8.05 -30.23 20.34
C GLY A 1007 8.77 -29.09 19.61
N ILE A 1008 9.89 -28.60 20.15
CA ILE A 1008 10.65 -27.44 19.63
C ILE A 1008 11.88 -27.88 18.82
N GLU A 1009 12.63 -28.88 19.29
CA GLU A 1009 13.90 -29.33 18.65
C GLU A 1009 13.73 -29.96 17.27
N VAL A 1010 12.50 -30.27 16.84
CA VAL A 1010 12.18 -30.84 15.51
C VAL A 1010 11.75 -29.76 14.50
N SER A 1011 12.01 -28.47 14.80
CA SER A 1011 11.60 -27.32 13.97
C SER A 1011 12.73 -26.40 13.49
N GLU A 1012 13.99 -26.78 13.76
CA GLU A 1012 15.20 -26.25 13.10
C GLU A 1012 15.73 -27.24 12.05
#